data_AF-A0A7X7I5P5-F1
#
_entry.id   AF-A0A7X7I5P5-F1
#
_cell.length_a   1.000
_cell.length_b   1.000
_cell.length_c   1.000
_cell.angle_alpha   90.00
_cell.angle_beta   90.00
_cell.angle_gamma   90.00
#
_symmetry.space_group_name_H-M   'P 1'
#
loop_
_entity.id
_entity.type
_entity.pdbx_description
1 polymer ?
#
loop_
_entity_poly.entity_id
_entity_poly.type
_entity_poly.pdbx_seq_one_letter_code
_entity_poly.pdbx_strand_id
1 'polypeptide(L)'
;MFKFLVLAVACAISTLNAQDTTSSTAVHDSVGNILSDFSFEQQGKNWNIWGSVLSNVAHSGKFGLTVKNDAIQWNGAEQIIVLPEGAASVTVSGWIKTENVIQGKQSWENARISIELRNEDGGLVGGYPPVVGQATGTTDWTHYSRTYRVIKGARLVQLQCALGNALGTAHFDDITLTIRNREGKLLQTGYLSGIMDEGEWYPLDTKTASSGGNYVDWSGLLDAPAGKHGFLTVKDGNFFFEDGTPVRFWGTNLVAVDCFATDSQIDSAVTRLSRMGCNLLRLHHMDAPWSTPNIFGNDSTTRKLSPKSMRQLDYLISRCKEKGIYIFLDLLVHREFMNADGIENKAPDLGGKQVGFFSKKLIELQKEYIQQLLTHVNEFTKVAYKDEPAIVASEFINESTVFTTFSGDILTPPYRAELQDLWNQSDFKDKKLAVFGLDWQNDRPRLKIVTDGDVTESIRFLSSIETGYFKTMHDFMRSIGVKYPLVGSNMPIPLLGMLRNNATMDFICSNDYWDHPQVWKINNNWDNILHAPFHNRSQLKNPNASIIQNKSYFRVAGKPYLITEWNHCYPNEHVLEGVPLIAAYGALQGWNGILQFDFNLHTLGVDRIRNYTLSVQPEDIAQWVIAAPLFLRGDVKTAPGLLVEGITEDQLNNIPNYSTMLEKNYQLPFITRVAKSFDGKSTGDYDQYSKFFSPESGLIRSETGELLLNSKTGYFTIDAPKIQGATGFIGGTAYDFPLFSCQVSNTHASVFAVSADGNDLVSSQRFYLVVTGPAKMKDQSYEPTRNILKNIGEGQVLTQVIDGTITFKKVGGKKIQVYPLAINGSKGKPLPIKKAKGTSGIFNLNQGRTLVYEVVFK
;
A
#
# COMPACT_ATOMS: atom_id res chain seq x y z
N MET A 1 28.13 10.42 -6.05
CA MET A 1 28.62 10.92 -7.37
C MET A 1 27.50 10.69 -8.36
N PHE A 2 26.72 11.68 -8.80
CA PHE A 2 27.12 12.90 -9.51
C PHE A 2 26.31 14.11 -9.03
N LYS A 3 27.00 15.07 -8.40
CA LYS A 3 26.64 16.48 -8.33
C LYS A 3 27.95 17.24 -8.25
N PHE A 4 28.27 18.03 -9.27
CA PHE A 4 29.04 19.28 -9.20
C PHE A 4 29.13 19.88 -10.60
N LEU A 5 28.32 20.91 -10.89
CA LEU A 5 28.81 22.28 -11.14
C LEU A 5 27.62 23.25 -11.20
N VAL A 6 27.81 24.43 -10.59
CA VAL A 6 26.83 25.52 -10.42
C VAL A 6 27.42 26.80 -11.03
N LEU A 7 26.54 27.75 -11.41
CA LEU A 7 26.70 29.19 -11.74
C LEU A 7 26.98 29.55 -13.23
N ALA A 8 26.44 30.61 -13.85
CA ALA A 8 25.35 31.57 -13.54
C ALA A 8 25.11 32.55 -14.74
N VAL A 9 23.96 33.26 -14.70
CA VAL A 9 23.63 34.61 -15.28
C VAL A 9 23.09 34.79 -16.72
N ALA A 10 21.77 35.04 -16.76
CA ALA A 10 20.96 36.14 -17.39
C ALA A 10 20.96 36.50 -18.89
N CYS A 11 19.71 36.61 -19.40
CA CYS A 11 19.11 37.56 -20.37
C CYS A 11 19.90 38.14 -21.55
N ALA A 12 19.42 37.89 -22.78
CA ALA A 12 19.04 38.92 -23.77
C ALA A 12 18.40 38.31 -25.04
N ILE A 13 17.39 39.00 -25.54
CA ILE A 13 16.66 38.77 -26.81
C ILE A 13 17.44 39.41 -27.97
N SER A 14 17.58 38.74 -29.13
CA SER A 14 17.45 39.35 -30.47
C SER A 14 17.65 38.36 -31.65
N THR A 15 16.55 38.09 -32.34
CA THR A 15 16.29 38.14 -33.80
C THR A 15 17.31 37.72 -34.88
N LEU A 16 16.76 36.92 -35.83
CA LEU A 16 16.91 36.93 -37.30
C LEU A 16 18.14 36.24 -37.94
N ASN A 17 17.94 35.13 -38.65
CA ASN A 17 17.52 35.17 -40.07
C ASN A 17 17.16 33.81 -40.66
N ALA A 18 16.16 33.85 -41.54
CA ALA A 18 15.61 32.76 -42.32
C ALA A 18 16.52 32.33 -43.48
N GLN A 19 16.48 31.05 -43.83
CA GLN A 19 16.54 30.59 -45.22
C GLN A 19 15.58 29.42 -45.40
N ASP A 20 14.53 29.69 -46.17
CA ASP A 20 13.60 28.74 -46.76
C ASP A 20 14.33 27.73 -47.65
N THR A 21 14.01 26.45 -47.49
CA THR A 21 13.65 25.60 -48.64
C THR A 21 12.45 24.74 -48.26
N THR A 22 11.41 24.93 -49.05
CA THR A 22 10.09 24.33 -48.95
C THR A 22 10.10 22.85 -49.33
N SER A 23 9.60 22.00 -48.44
CA SER A 23 8.76 20.86 -48.83
C SER A 23 7.58 20.82 -47.87
N SER A 24 6.47 21.41 -48.31
CA SER A 24 5.17 21.22 -47.66
C SER A 24 4.72 19.79 -47.93
N THR A 25 4.32 19.04 -46.91
CA THR A 25 2.97 18.44 -46.86
C THR A 25 2.69 17.82 -45.48
N ALA A 26 1.66 18.38 -44.83
CA ALA A 26 0.76 17.79 -43.84
C ALA A 26 1.26 17.51 -42.41
N VAL A 27 1.29 18.55 -41.57
CA VAL A 27 0.72 18.42 -40.22
C VAL A 27 -0.79 18.25 -40.44
N HIS A 28 -1.29 17.02 -40.38
CA HIS A 28 -2.74 16.80 -40.32
C HIS A 28 -3.23 17.37 -38.98
N ASP A 29 -3.79 18.58 -39.02
CA ASP A 29 -4.78 19.00 -38.03
C ASP A 29 -5.92 17.98 -38.07
N SER A 30 -5.85 16.96 -37.22
CA SER A 30 -6.94 16.01 -37.03
C SER A 30 -8.03 16.74 -36.24
N VAL A 31 -8.82 17.57 -36.93
CA VAL A 31 -9.91 18.35 -36.33
C VAL A 31 -10.82 17.42 -35.51
N GLY A 32 -10.84 17.62 -34.20
CA GLY A 32 -11.66 16.85 -33.27
C GLY A 32 -11.02 15.56 -32.72
N ASN A 33 -9.75 15.29 -33.01
CA ASN A 33 -9.00 14.23 -32.33
C ASN A 33 -8.78 14.59 -30.87
N ILE A 34 -9.05 13.65 -29.97
CA ILE A 34 -8.92 13.85 -28.53
C ILE A 34 -7.71 13.14 -27.93
N LEU A 35 -6.96 12.39 -28.73
CA LEU A 35 -5.74 11.76 -28.27
C LEU A 35 -4.63 12.79 -28.08
N SER A 36 -3.90 12.67 -26.98
CA SER A 36 -2.64 13.38 -26.80
C SER A 36 -1.54 12.70 -27.62
N ASP A 37 -0.68 13.50 -28.25
CA ASP A 37 0.47 13.03 -29.04
C ASP A 37 0.14 11.88 -30.00
N PHE A 38 -0.89 12.11 -30.80
CA PHE A 38 -1.48 11.11 -31.68
C PHE A 38 -0.55 10.62 -32.80
N SER A 39 0.45 11.43 -33.16
CA SER A 39 1.50 11.14 -34.14
C SER A 39 2.86 10.87 -33.49
N PHE A 40 2.92 10.70 -32.16
CA PHE A 40 4.15 10.35 -31.40
C PHE A 40 5.35 11.33 -31.50
N GLU A 41 5.14 12.56 -32.01
CA GLU A 41 6.17 13.59 -32.16
C GLU A 41 6.55 14.28 -30.84
N GLN A 42 5.75 14.13 -29.79
CA GLN A 42 5.94 14.72 -28.46
C GLN A 42 6.37 13.68 -27.42
N GLN A 43 7.18 12.71 -27.84
CA GLN A 43 7.76 11.68 -26.98
C GLN A 43 6.73 10.81 -26.24
N GLY A 44 5.59 10.51 -26.89
CA GLY A 44 4.57 9.62 -26.36
C GLY A 44 3.77 10.25 -25.22
N LYS A 45 3.57 11.58 -25.25
CA LYS A 45 2.91 12.29 -24.16
C LYS A 45 1.51 11.70 -23.87
N ASN A 46 1.29 11.29 -22.61
CA ASN A 46 0.08 10.63 -22.10
C ASN A 46 -0.22 9.24 -22.70
N TRP A 47 0.73 8.62 -23.41
CA TRP A 47 0.66 7.20 -23.76
C TRP A 47 1.36 6.37 -22.69
N ASN A 48 0.70 5.31 -22.23
CA ASN A 48 1.35 4.25 -21.46
C ASN A 48 2.00 3.29 -22.45
N ILE A 49 3.33 3.32 -22.58
CA ILE A 49 4.14 2.55 -23.53
C ILE A 49 4.81 1.39 -22.78
N TRP A 50 4.58 0.14 -23.18
CA TRP A 50 5.17 -1.04 -22.56
C TRP A 50 5.77 -1.99 -23.61
N GLY A 51 7.03 -2.40 -23.39
CA GLY A 51 7.76 -3.28 -24.31
C GLY A 51 7.84 -2.76 -25.75
N SER A 52 7.72 -1.44 -25.93
CA SER A 52 7.73 -0.76 -27.21
C SER A 52 8.51 0.57 -27.09
N VAL A 53 8.89 1.15 -28.22
CA VAL A 53 9.71 2.35 -28.29
C VAL A 53 9.18 3.30 -29.33
N LEU A 54 9.51 4.58 -29.21
CA LEU A 54 9.36 5.53 -30.31
C LEU A 54 10.60 5.44 -31.19
N SER A 55 10.41 5.24 -32.49
CA SER A 55 11.50 5.11 -33.46
C SER A 55 11.31 6.08 -34.61
N ASN A 56 12.33 6.20 -35.47
CA ASN A 56 12.27 7.00 -36.69
C ASN A 56 11.52 6.32 -37.85
N VAL A 57 10.79 5.23 -37.58
CA VAL A 57 9.89 4.59 -38.53
C VAL A 57 8.49 5.14 -38.30
N ALA A 58 8.14 6.15 -39.09
CA ALA A 58 6.86 6.85 -39.02
C ALA A 58 6.16 6.79 -40.39
N HIS A 59 4.83 6.91 -40.38
CA HIS A 59 4.03 7.15 -41.57
C HIS A 59 4.10 8.64 -41.94
N SER A 60 3.98 9.52 -40.94
CA SER A 60 4.15 10.96 -41.10
C SER A 60 5.07 11.51 -40.00
N GLY A 61 5.70 12.66 -40.22
CA GLY A 61 6.62 13.23 -39.23
C GLY A 61 7.95 12.46 -39.10
N LYS A 62 8.53 12.49 -37.90
CA LYS A 62 9.84 11.90 -37.57
C LYS A 62 9.74 10.67 -36.69
N PHE A 63 8.70 10.53 -35.87
CA PHE A 63 8.60 9.50 -34.86
C PHE A 63 7.31 8.71 -34.98
N GLY A 64 7.40 7.39 -34.85
CA GLY A 64 6.25 6.50 -34.76
C GLY A 64 6.45 5.46 -33.65
N LEU A 65 5.35 4.86 -33.19
CA LEU A 65 5.42 3.78 -32.21
C LEU A 65 5.90 2.49 -32.88
N THR A 66 6.92 1.87 -32.33
CA THR A 66 7.47 0.59 -32.80
C THR A 66 7.41 -0.45 -31.70
N VAL A 67 6.77 -1.58 -32.02
CA VAL A 67 6.62 -2.73 -31.13
C VAL A 67 7.35 -3.91 -31.75
N LYS A 68 8.40 -4.39 -31.08
CA LYS A 68 9.18 -5.55 -31.53
C LYS A 68 9.08 -6.68 -30.51
N ASN A 69 8.74 -7.87 -31.00
CA ASN A 69 8.68 -9.09 -30.20
C ASN A 69 9.62 -10.15 -30.78
N ASP A 70 10.71 -10.41 -30.05
CA ASP A 70 11.63 -11.52 -30.31
C ASP A 70 11.17 -12.82 -29.61
N ALA A 71 10.15 -12.74 -28.75
CA ALA A 71 9.47 -13.86 -28.09
C ALA A 71 7.95 -13.61 -28.06
N ILE A 72 7.15 -14.66 -27.87
CA ILE A 72 5.69 -14.56 -27.77
C ILE A 72 5.33 -13.78 -26.51
N GLN A 73 4.89 -12.52 -26.69
CA GLN A 73 4.54 -11.61 -25.60
C GLN A 73 3.57 -10.53 -26.08
N TRP A 74 3.02 -9.77 -25.16
CA TRP A 74 2.09 -8.68 -25.46
C TRP A 74 2.72 -7.33 -25.16
N ASN A 75 3.15 -6.63 -26.20
CA ASN A 75 3.76 -5.31 -26.10
C ASN A 75 2.94 -4.28 -26.90
N GLY A 76 3.04 -3.01 -26.53
CA GLY A 76 2.28 -1.97 -27.19
C GLY A 76 2.30 -0.63 -26.45
N ALA A 77 1.38 0.23 -26.85
CA ALA A 77 1.06 1.46 -26.16
C ALA A 77 -0.45 1.65 -26.05
N GLU A 78 -0.88 2.40 -25.06
CA GLU A 78 -2.30 2.69 -24.83
C GLU A 78 -2.54 4.10 -24.32
N GLN A 79 -3.76 4.57 -24.56
CA GLN A 79 -4.28 5.80 -23.96
C GLN A 79 -5.74 5.56 -23.56
N ILE A 80 -6.10 6.02 -22.37
CA ILE A 80 -7.47 5.92 -21.83
C ILE A 80 -8.13 7.28 -21.92
N ILE A 81 -9.31 7.31 -22.52
CA ILE A 81 -10.09 8.54 -22.72
C ILE A 81 -11.43 8.43 -21.99
N VAL A 82 -11.81 9.51 -21.31
CA VAL A 82 -13.12 9.59 -20.65
C VAL A 82 -14.18 9.97 -21.68
N LEU A 83 -15.24 9.18 -21.76
CA LEU A 83 -16.40 9.47 -22.59
C LEU A 83 -17.18 10.64 -21.96
N PRO A 84 -17.41 11.75 -22.67
CA PRO A 84 -18.27 12.83 -22.21
C PRO A 84 -19.73 12.34 -22.12
N GLU A 85 -20.54 13.07 -21.36
CA GLU A 85 -21.99 12.84 -21.35
C GLU A 85 -22.58 13.01 -22.76
N GLY A 86 -23.54 12.15 -23.12
CA GLY A 86 -24.15 12.17 -24.45
C GLY A 86 -23.32 11.56 -25.58
N ALA A 87 -22.12 11.02 -25.29
CA ALA A 87 -21.34 10.25 -26.26
C ALA A 87 -22.16 9.08 -26.82
N ALA A 88 -22.24 8.99 -28.15
CA ALA A 88 -23.02 8.00 -28.87
C ALA A 88 -22.15 7.12 -29.75
N SER A 89 -21.09 7.67 -30.33
CA SER A 89 -20.11 6.92 -31.11
C SER A 89 -18.68 7.39 -30.89
N VAL A 90 -17.75 6.46 -31.10
CA VAL A 90 -16.31 6.68 -31.08
C VAL A 90 -15.75 6.21 -32.41
N THR A 91 -15.03 7.05 -33.13
CA THR A 91 -14.33 6.65 -34.35
C THR A 91 -12.84 6.66 -34.08
N VAL A 92 -12.20 5.52 -34.33
CA VAL A 92 -10.74 5.38 -34.23
C VAL A 92 -10.18 5.12 -35.62
N SER A 93 -9.05 5.74 -35.94
CA SER A 93 -8.26 5.42 -37.12
C SER A 93 -6.77 5.43 -36.82
N GLY A 94 -5.96 4.93 -37.75
CA GLY A 94 -4.51 4.93 -37.61
C GLY A 94 -3.84 4.07 -38.66
N TRP A 95 -2.52 4.18 -38.75
CA TRP A 95 -1.71 3.41 -39.69
C TRP A 95 -1.00 2.25 -39.00
N ILE A 96 -0.92 1.13 -39.71
CA ILE A 96 -0.13 -0.04 -39.28
C ILE A 96 0.81 -0.42 -40.43
N LYS A 97 2.09 -0.62 -40.09
CA LYS A 97 3.08 -1.28 -40.94
C LYS A 97 3.63 -2.49 -40.17
N THR A 98 3.91 -3.60 -40.86
CA THR A 98 4.43 -4.80 -40.21
C THR A 98 5.65 -5.36 -40.94
N GLU A 99 6.57 -5.94 -40.18
CA GLU A 99 7.76 -6.60 -40.69
C GLU A 99 7.84 -7.99 -40.07
N ASN A 100 7.65 -9.02 -40.90
CA ASN A 100 7.71 -10.43 -40.52
C ASN A 100 6.84 -10.77 -39.29
N VAL A 101 5.64 -10.19 -39.18
CA VAL A 101 4.74 -10.51 -38.07
C VAL A 101 4.19 -11.92 -38.24
N ILE A 102 4.56 -12.81 -37.31
CA ILE A 102 4.05 -14.18 -37.27
C ILE A 102 2.94 -14.24 -36.23
N GLN A 103 1.74 -14.60 -36.71
CA GLN A 103 0.57 -14.74 -35.84
C GLN A 103 0.81 -15.77 -34.73
N GLY A 104 0.30 -15.47 -33.54
CA GLY A 104 0.28 -16.39 -32.41
C GLY A 104 -0.70 -17.56 -32.59
N LYS A 105 -0.98 -18.22 -31.47
CA LYS A 105 -1.86 -19.40 -31.39
C LYS A 105 -3.30 -19.07 -31.78
N GLN A 106 -3.78 -17.87 -31.44
CA GLN A 106 -5.12 -17.42 -31.76
C GLN A 106 -5.13 -16.47 -32.96
N SER A 107 -6.24 -16.44 -33.70
CA SER A 107 -6.35 -15.60 -34.91
C SER A 107 -6.29 -14.09 -34.65
N TRP A 108 -6.43 -13.66 -33.40
CA TRP A 108 -6.33 -12.27 -32.97
C TRP A 108 -4.96 -11.91 -32.35
N GLU A 109 -4.02 -12.85 -32.31
CA GLU A 109 -2.66 -12.65 -31.80
C GLU A 109 -1.76 -12.18 -32.95
N ASN A 110 -1.82 -10.87 -33.23
CA ASN A 110 -1.11 -10.21 -34.33
C ASN A 110 -0.92 -8.70 -34.03
N ALA A 111 -0.42 -7.94 -35.01
CA ALA A 111 -0.34 -6.48 -34.91
C ALA A 111 -1.74 -5.86 -35.06
N ARG A 112 -2.14 -4.97 -34.15
CA ARG A 112 -3.49 -4.42 -34.16
C ARG A 112 -3.65 -3.05 -33.49
N ILE A 113 -4.68 -2.34 -33.93
CA ILE A 113 -5.27 -1.20 -33.23
C ILE A 113 -6.65 -1.64 -32.71
N SER A 114 -6.87 -1.55 -31.41
CA SER A 114 -8.08 -2.06 -30.75
C SER A 114 -8.60 -1.10 -29.68
N ILE A 115 -9.89 -1.20 -29.35
CA ILE A 115 -10.44 -0.48 -28.20
C ILE A 115 -11.17 -1.43 -27.24
N GLU A 116 -11.24 -1.01 -25.99
CA GLU A 116 -12.14 -1.56 -24.98
C GLU A 116 -13.01 -0.44 -24.41
N LEU A 117 -14.32 -0.69 -24.31
CA LEU A 117 -15.22 0.20 -23.58
C LEU A 117 -15.27 -0.25 -22.13
N ARG A 118 -15.06 0.67 -21.19
CA ARG A 118 -15.04 0.35 -19.75
C ARG A 118 -15.96 1.26 -18.97
N ASN A 119 -16.42 0.79 -17.81
CA ASN A 119 -17.10 1.62 -16.82
C ASN A 119 -16.10 2.50 -16.05
N GLU A 120 -16.58 3.29 -15.09
CA GLU A 120 -15.73 4.21 -14.31
C GLU A 120 -14.74 3.48 -13.40
N ASP A 121 -15.08 2.28 -12.95
CA ASP A 121 -14.20 1.40 -12.17
C ASP A 121 -13.17 0.63 -13.03
N GLY A 122 -13.14 0.88 -14.35
CA GLY A 122 -12.27 0.19 -15.30
C GLY A 122 -12.74 -1.21 -15.72
N GLY A 123 -13.91 -1.67 -15.30
CA GLY A 123 -14.50 -2.95 -15.74
C GLY A 123 -14.96 -2.90 -17.20
N LEU A 124 -14.75 -3.99 -17.96
CA LEU A 124 -15.14 -4.11 -19.37
C LEU A 124 -16.66 -4.03 -19.55
N VAL A 125 -17.12 -3.25 -20.53
CA VAL A 125 -18.54 -3.04 -20.87
C VAL A 125 -18.81 -3.49 -22.30
N GLY A 126 -19.70 -4.47 -22.46
CA GLY A 126 -20.15 -4.93 -23.78
C GLY A 126 -19.16 -5.85 -24.52
N GLY A 127 -18.15 -6.39 -23.82
CA GLY A 127 -17.18 -7.33 -24.36
C GLY A 127 -16.11 -6.68 -25.25
N TYR A 128 -15.41 -7.50 -26.03
CA TYR A 128 -14.35 -7.07 -26.93
C TYR A 128 -14.93 -6.76 -28.32
N PRO A 129 -14.94 -5.49 -28.77
CA PRO A 129 -15.44 -5.17 -30.10
C PRO A 129 -14.44 -5.58 -31.21
N PRO A 130 -14.87 -5.69 -32.47
CA PRO A 130 -13.96 -5.92 -33.60
C PRO A 130 -12.86 -4.85 -33.66
N VAL A 131 -11.61 -5.25 -33.90
CA VAL A 131 -10.47 -4.33 -33.95
C VAL A 131 -10.60 -3.27 -35.06
N VAL A 132 -9.95 -2.13 -34.87
CA VAL A 132 -9.89 -1.04 -35.87
C VAL A 132 -9.18 -1.56 -37.11
N GLY A 133 -8.01 -2.18 -36.90
CA GLY A 133 -7.17 -2.77 -37.92
C GLY A 133 -6.30 -3.86 -37.33
N GLN A 134 -5.92 -4.82 -38.16
CA GLN A 134 -4.96 -5.86 -37.83
C GLN A 134 -4.12 -6.23 -39.05
N ALA A 135 -2.86 -6.61 -38.82
CA ALA A 135 -1.92 -6.99 -39.86
C ALA A 135 -1.02 -8.14 -39.41
N THR A 136 -0.63 -8.98 -40.38
CA THR A 136 0.28 -10.11 -40.24
C THR A 136 1.20 -10.18 -41.45
N GLY A 137 2.36 -10.80 -41.31
CA GLY A 137 3.38 -10.88 -42.35
C GLY A 137 4.17 -9.58 -42.46
N THR A 138 4.56 -9.23 -43.68
CA THR A 138 5.21 -7.96 -44.00
C THR A 138 4.25 -7.14 -44.84
N THR A 139 3.88 -5.96 -44.35
CA THR A 139 2.95 -5.04 -45.02
C THR A 139 3.56 -3.66 -45.07
N ASP A 140 3.25 -2.90 -46.11
CA ASP A 140 3.49 -1.45 -46.08
C ASP A 140 2.44 -0.75 -45.18
N TRP A 141 2.64 0.54 -44.93
CA TRP A 141 1.71 1.37 -44.17
C TRP A 141 0.29 1.27 -44.75
N THR A 142 -0.62 0.76 -43.93
CA THR A 142 -2.04 0.61 -44.28
C THR A 142 -2.89 1.36 -43.27
N HIS A 143 -3.79 2.21 -43.76
CA HIS A 143 -4.70 2.96 -42.91
C HIS A 143 -5.95 2.15 -42.57
N TYR A 144 -6.31 2.15 -41.30
CA TYR A 144 -7.51 1.51 -40.79
C TYR A 144 -8.40 2.53 -40.10
N SER A 145 -9.73 2.35 -40.18
CA SER A 145 -10.70 3.20 -39.48
C SER A 145 -11.94 2.39 -39.12
N ARG A 146 -12.44 2.60 -37.90
CA ARG A 146 -13.67 1.96 -37.44
C ARG A 146 -14.44 2.88 -36.49
N THR A 147 -15.75 2.89 -36.65
CA THR A 147 -16.68 3.57 -35.74
C THR A 147 -17.39 2.55 -34.87
N TYR A 148 -17.45 2.84 -33.57
CA TYR A 148 -18.07 2.04 -32.53
C TYR A 148 -19.23 2.79 -31.92
N ARG A 149 -20.29 2.06 -31.56
CA ARG A 149 -21.37 2.60 -30.74
C ARG A 149 -20.95 2.57 -29.28
N VAL A 150 -21.18 3.68 -28.56
CA VAL A 150 -21.00 3.72 -27.10
C VAL A 150 -22.12 2.89 -26.45
N ILE A 151 -21.72 1.92 -25.64
CA ILE A 151 -22.62 1.01 -24.94
C ILE A 151 -23.04 1.64 -23.61
N LYS A 152 -24.30 1.44 -23.20
CA LYS A 152 -24.81 1.96 -21.92
C LYS A 152 -23.93 1.46 -20.77
N GLY A 153 -23.48 2.37 -19.91
CA GLY A 153 -22.58 2.09 -18.80
C GLY A 153 -21.09 2.25 -19.13
N ALA A 154 -20.73 2.40 -20.40
CA ALA A 154 -19.36 2.76 -20.79
C ALA A 154 -19.09 4.24 -20.47
N ARG A 155 -17.98 4.49 -19.80
CA ARG A 155 -17.50 5.80 -19.35
C ARG A 155 -16.06 6.06 -19.75
N LEU A 156 -15.32 5.02 -20.11
CA LEU A 156 -13.96 5.07 -20.60
C LEU A 156 -13.83 4.34 -21.94
N VAL A 157 -12.93 4.81 -22.79
CA VAL A 157 -12.41 4.09 -23.95
C VAL A 157 -10.92 3.87 -23.71
N GLN A 158 -10.49 2.62 -23.62
CA GLN A 158 -9.08 2.26 -23.64
C GLN A 158 -8.70 1.92 -25.07
N LEU A 159 -7.86 2.75 -25.68
CA LEU A 159 -7.30 2.52 -27.02
C LEU A 159 -5.93 1.88 -26.89
N GLN A 160 -5.67 0.84 -27.67
CA GLN A 160 -4.40 0.12 -27.69
C GLN A 160 -3.85 -0.04 -29.11
N CYS A 161 -2.56 0.21 -29.26
CA CYS A 161 -1.75 -0.17 -30.42
C CYS A 161 -0.76 -1.23 -29.97
N ALA A 162 -0.88 -2.47 -30.44
CA ALA A 162 -0.16 -3.59 -29.85
C ALA A 162 0.26 -4.66 -30.87
N LEU A 163 1.36 -5.34 -30.54
CA LEU A 163 1.73 -6.63 -31.11
C LEU A 163 1.46 -7.69 -30.03
N GLY A 164 0.30 -8.31 -30.12
CA GLY A 164 -0.22 -9.15 -29.04
C GLY A 164 0.08 -10.64 -29.24
N ASN A 165 0.89 -11.22 -28.35
CA ASN A 165 1.29 -12.65 -28.35
C ASN A 165 1.77 -13.16 -29.72
N ALA A 166 2.50 -12.32 -30.44
CA ALA A 166 2.98 -12.57 -31.79
C ALA A 166 4.47 -12.21 -31.90
N LEU A 167 5.18 -12.80 -32.86
CA LEU A 167 6.57 -12.45 -33.19
C LEU A 167 6.61 -11.40 -34.30
N GLY A 168 7.73 -10.69 -34.41
CA GLY A 168 8.00 -9.73 -35.49
C GLY A 168 7.98 -8.28 -35.02
N THR A 169 7.86 -7.34 -35.96
CA THR A 169 7.82 -5.91 -35.69
C THR A 169 6.55 -5.28 -36.25
N ALA A 170 5.88 -4.46 -35.45
CA ALA A 170 4.76 -3.64 -35.88
C ALA A 170 5.06 -2.17 -35.60
N HIS A 171 4.71 -1.31 -36.56
CA HIS A 171 4.80 0.14 -36.45
C HIS A 171 3.40 0.73 -36.51
N PHE A 172 3.15 1.74 -35.68
CA PHE A 172 1.88 2.43 -35.55
C PHE A 172 2.11 3.93 -35.57
N ASP A 173 1.26 4.65 -36.30
CA ASP A 173 1.38 6.10 -36.42
C ASP A 173 0.06 6.80 -36.81
N ASP A 174 0.00 8.10 -36.59
CA ASP A 174 -1.14 9.01 -36.83
C ASP A 174 -2.47 8.44 -36.31
N ILE A 175 -2.49 8.01 -35.04
CA ILE A 175 -3.64 7.35 -34.43
C ILE A 175 -4.67 8.40 -34.03
N THR A 176 -5.89 8.38 -34.58
CA THR A 176 -6.92 9.35 -34.18
C THR A 176 -8.06 8.68 -33.42
N LEU A 177 -8.66 9.42 -32.48
CA LEU A 177 -9.91 9.06 -31.83
C LEU A 177 -10.81 10.29 -31.76
N THR A 178 -12.03 10.18 -32.29
CA THR A 178 -13.04 11.24 -32.21
C THR A 178 -14.31 10.69 -31.55
N ILE A 179 -15.01 11.53 -30.79
CA ILE A 179 -16.27 11.18 -30.12
C ILE A 179 -17.38 12.04 -30.71
N ARG A 180 -18.56 11.45 -30.95
CA ARG A 180 -19.75 12.17 -31.41
C ARG A 180 -21.00 11.85 -30.59
N ASN A 181 -21.90 12.82 -30.49
CA ASN A 181 -23.24 12.62 -29.93
C ASN A 181 -24.19 11.98 -30.98
N ARG A 182 -25.46 11.77 -30.61
CA ARG A 182 -26.47 11.17 -31.51
C ARG A 182 -26.80 12.02 -32.75
N GLU A 183 -26.52 13.32 -32.70
CA GLU A 183 -26.72 14.25 -33.81
C GLU A 183 -25.49 14.33 -34.73
N GLY A 184 -24.43 13.57 -34.42
CA GLY A 184 -23.18 13.57 -35.17
C GLY A 184 -22.23 14.73 -34.82
N LYS A 185 -22.53 15.56 -33.82
CA LYS A 185 -21.65 16.64 -33.36
C LYS A 185 -20.42 16.09 -32.64
N LEU A 186 -19.23 16.63 -32.96
CA LEU A 186 -17.98 16.32 -32.25
C LEU A 186 -18.06 16.73 -30.78
N LEU A 187 -17.59 15.86 -29.90
CA LEU A 187 -17.46 16.10 -28.47
C LEU A 187 -15.98 16.09 -28.07
N GLN A 188 -15.63 16.91 -27.08
CA GLN A 188 -14.34 16.85 -26.41
C GLN A 188 -14.30 15.70 -25.41
N THR A 189 -13.11 15.31 -24.95
CA THR A 189 -12.98 14.33 -23.86
C THR A 189 -13.78 14.76 -22.63
N GLY A 190 -14.41 13.80 -21.96
CA GLY A 190 -15.04 14.01 -20.67
C GLY A 190 -14.02 14.13 -19.55
N TYR A 191 -14.54 14.23 -18.33
CA TYR A 191 -13.82 14.11 -17.08
C TYR A 191 -14.61 13.20 -16.14
N LEU A 192 -13.91 12.46 -15.29
CA LEU A 192 -14.56 11.81 -14.15
C LEU A 192 -14.68 12.82 -13.02
N SER A 193 -15.84 12.88 -12.39
CA SER A 193 -16.02 13.52 -11.08
C SER A 193 -15.66 12.52 -9.99
N GLY A 194 -15.11 12.99 -8.88
CA GLY A 194 -14.81 12.17 -7.72
C GLY A 194 -15.18 12.85 -6.41
N ILE A 195 -15.01 12.12 -5.32
CA ILE A 195 -15.36 12.55 -3.95
C ILE A 195 -14.62 13.85 -3.60
N MET A 196 -13.40 14.01 -4.10
CA MET A 196 -12.59 15.21 -3.87
C MET A 196 -13.13 16.48 -4.56
N ASP A 197 -14.11 16.37 -5.46
CA ASP A 197 -14.74 17.50 -6.17
C ASP A 197 -16.04 17.96 -5.49
N GLU A 198 -16.53 17.19 -4.53
CA GLU A 198 -17.83 17.41 -3.89
C GLU A 198 -17.70 18.22 -2.59
N GLY A 199 -18.81 18.81 -2.17
CA GLY A 199 -18.99 19.41 -0.85
C GLY A 199 -18.23 20.73 -0.63
N GLU A 200 -18.40 21.27 0.58
CA GLU A 200 -17.63 22.43 1.04
C GLU A 200 -16.32 21.98 1.69
N TRP A 201 -15.29 22.82 1.59
CA TRP A 201 -13.96 22.55 2.14
C TRP A 201 -13.60 23.65 3.13
N TYR A 202 -12.93 23.27 4.22
CA TYR A 202 -12.39 24.23 5.18
C TYR A 202 -10.91 23.98 5.44
N PRO A 203 -10.13 25.04 5.70
CA PRO A 203 -8.74 24.91 6.06
C PRO A 203 -8.57 24.20 7.40
N LEU A 204 -7.68 23.21 7.47
CA LEU A 204 -7.28 22.59 8.73
C LEU A 204 -6.59 23.65 9.62
N ASP A 205 -7.06 23.80 10.85
CA ASP A 205 -6.49 24.78 11.79
C ASP A 205 -5.19 24.24 12.42
N THR A 206 -4.07 24.74 11.91
CA THR A 206 -2.73 24.37 12.36
C THR A 206 -2.21 25.22 13.51
N LYS A 207 -2.93 26.26 13.96
CA LYS A 207 -2.45 27.14 15.06
C LYS A 207 -2.27 26.40 16.37
N THR A 208 -3.05 25.33 16.55
CA THR A 208 -2.98 24.45 17.72
C THR A 208 -2.14 23.20 17.46
N ALA A 209 -1.66 23.01 16.23
CA ALA A 209 -0.73 21.93 15.91
C ALA A 209 0.60 22.24 16.60
N SER A 210 0.90 21.48 17.64
CA SER A 210 2.14 21.60 18.40
C SER A 210 2.94 20.31 18.24
N SER A 211 4.27 20.45 18.29
CA SER A 211 5.19 19.32 18.37
C SER A 211 4.85 18.49 19.62
N GLY A 212 4.31 17.29 19.43
CA GLY A 212 3.84 16.43 20.52
C GLY A 212 2.33 16.37 20.72
N GLY A 213 1.54 17.21 20.06
CA GLY A 213 0.07 17.23 20.20
C GLY A 213 -0.65 16.10 19.46
N ASN A 214 -1.80 15.67 20.01
CA ASN A 214 -2.77 14.81 19.34
C ASN A 214 -4.19 15.13 19.84
N TYR A 215 -5.22 14.90 19.00
CA TYR A 215 -6.63 15.21 19.30
C TYR A 215 -7.08 14.61 20.62
N VAL A 216 -6.67 13.37 20.89
CA VAL A 216 -6.98 12.62 22.11
C VAL A 216 -5.69 12.12 22.73
N ASP A 217 -5.70 11.98 24.05
CA ASP A 217 -4.59 11.41 24.81
C ASP A 217 -4.90 9.97 25.23
N TRP A 218 -4.36 9.03 24.46
CA TRP A 218 -4.41 7.59 24.71
C TRP A 218 -3.16 7.06 25.41
N SER A 219 -2.29 7.92 25.96
CA SER A 219 -1.08 7.44 26.66
C SER A 219 -1.41 6.53 27.85
N GLY A 220 -2.61 6.63 28.43
CA GLY A 220 -3.10 5.72 29.46
C GLY A 220 -3.44 4.30 28.98
N LEU A 221 -3.45 4.04 27.67
CA LEU A 221 -3.52 2.69 27.11
C LEU A 221 -2.13 2.02 27.09
N LEU A 222 -1.05 2.79 27.24
CA LEU A 222 0.31 2.30 27.21
C LEU A 222 0.74 1.91 28.62
N ASP A 223 1.24 0.69 28.76
CA ASP A 223 1.61 0.15 30.06
C ASP A 223 3.06 0.51 30.43
N ALA A 224 3.32 1.81 30.59
CA ALA A 224 4.66 2.34 30.78
C ALA A 224 5.30 1.92 32.12
N PRO A 225 6.65 1.84 32.20
CA PRO A 225 7.57 1.84 31.06
C PRO A 225 7.53 0.52 30.28
N ALA A 226 7.86 0.57 28.99
CA ALA A 226 7.97 -0.63 28.17
C ALA A 226 9.06 -1.57 28.75
N GLY A 227 8.80 -2.87 28.68
CA GLY A 227 9.70 -3.91 29.18
C GLY A 227 9.54 -4.24 30.67
N LYS A 228 8.65 -3.57 31.42
CA LYS A 228 8.41 -3.87 32.84
C LYS A 228 7.85 -5.28 33.12
N HIS A 229 7.27 -5.92 32.11
CA HIS A 229 6.73 -7.29 32.16
C HIS A 229 7.75 -8.36 31.74
N GLY A 230 9.01 -7.97 31.49
CA GLY A 230 10.04 -8.84 30.93
C GLY A 230 9.99 -8.93 29.41
N PHE A 231 10.71 -9.90 28.85
CA PHE A 231 10.81 -10.09 27.40
C PHE A 231 9.49 -10.54 26.77
N LEU A 232 9.29 -10.21 25.50
CA LEU A 232 8.21 -10.80 24.71
C LEU A 232 8.48 -12.31 24.52
N THR A 233 7.42 -13.10 24.53
CA THR A 233 7.43 -14.54 24.33
C THR A 233 6.24 -14.94 23.44
N VAL A 234 6.31 -16.16 22.92
CA VAL A 234 5.27 -16.73 22.05
C VAL A 234 4.61 -17.91 22.77
N LYS A 235 3.28 -17.88 22.84
CA LYS A 235 2.48 -18.98 23.40
C LYS A 235 1.15 -19.11 22.66
N ASP A 236 0.80 -20.33 22.28
CA ASP A 236 -0.49 -20.68 21.65
C ASP A 236 -0.87 -19.77 20.47
N GLY A 237 0.12 -19.44 19.62
CA GLY A 237 -0.06 -18.57 18.46
C GLY A 237 -0.33 -17.10 18.76
N ASN A 238 0.01 -16.63 19.96
CA ASN A 238 -0.13 -15.25 20.42
C ASN A 238 1.13 -14.76 21.15
N PHE A 239 1.22 -13.44 21.35
CA PHE A 239 2.27 -12.79 22.12
C PHE A 239 1.89 -12.59 23.59
N PHE A 240 2.85 -12.86 24.47
CA PHE A 240 2.78 -12.64 25.91
C PHE A 240 4.11 -12.11 26.41
N PHE A 241 4.14 -11.33 27.49
CA PHE A 241 5.37 -11.06 28.20
C PHE A 241 5.75 -12.22 29.15
N GLU A 242 6.99 -12.26 29.63
CA GLU A 242 7.53 -13.31 30.50
C GLU A 242 6.67 -13.57 31.76
N ASP A 243 6.02 -12.53 32.30
CA ASP A 243 5.12 -12.65 33.46
C ASP A 243 3.71 -13.20 33.12
N GLY A 244 3.45 -13.52 31.85
CA GLY A 244 2.17 -14.04 31.36
C GLY A 244 1.18 -12.96 30.92
N THR A 245 1.56 -11.68 30.93
CA THR A 245 0.69 -10.59 30.45
C THR A 245 0.48 -10.70 28.92
N PRO A 246 -0.76 -10.82 28.42
CA PRO A 246 -1.01 -10.84 26.97
C PRO A 246 -0.80 -9.46 26.35
N VAL A 247 -0.35 -9.42 25.09
CA VAL A 247 -0.13 -8.14 24.38
C VAL A 247 -0.55 -8.19 22.92
N ARG A 248 -1.05 -7.05 22.44
CA ARG A 248 -1.24 -6.72 21.03
C ARG A 248 -0.50 -5.43 20.71
N PHE A 249 -0.02 -5.29 19.48
CA PHE A 249 0.74 -4.13 19.06
C PHE A 249 0.00 -3.27 18.03
N TRP A 250 -0.19 -1.99 18.35
CA TRP A 250 -0.70 -0.97 17.44
C TRP A 250 0.39 0.08 17.27
N GLY A 251 0.84 0.29 16.04
CA GLY A 251 2.11 0.97 15.84
C GLY A 251 2.31 1.64 14.50
N THR A 252 3.53 2.12 14.30
CA THR A 252 3.98 2.75 13.06
C THR A 252 5.49 2.56 12.88
N ASN A 253 6.04 3.12 11.81
CA ASN A 253 7.44 3.04 11.43
C ASN A 253 8.07 4.44 11.53
N LEU A 254 9.22 4.56 12.18
CA LEU A 254 10.09 5.74 12.06
C LEU A 254 11.21 5.38 11.09
N VAL A 255 11.48 6.25 10.11
CA VAL A 255 12.20 5.85 8.90
C VAL A 255 13.44 6.70 8.68
N ALA A 256 14.55 6.05 8.32
CA ALA A 256 15.78 6.69 7.86
C ALA A 256 16.29 7.77 8.84
N VAL A 257 16.47 9.01 8.36
CA VAL A 257 17.05 10.12 9.12
C VAL A 257 16.25 10.45 10.38
N ASP A 258 14.95 10.17 10.38
CA ASP A 258 14.08 10.44 11.52
C ASP A 258 14.40 9.54 12.72
N CYS A 259 15.06 8.38 12.51
CA CYS A 259 15.59 7.54 13.60
C CYS A 259 16.77 8.20 14.33
N PHE A 260 17.41 9.19 13.72
CA PHE A 260 18.62 9.87 14.22
C PHE A 260 18.37 11.37 14.41
N ALA A 261 17.20 11.71 14.94
CA ALA A 261 16.78 13.08 15.16
C ALA A 261 17.43 13.72 16.40
N THR A 262 17.19 15.02 16.62
CA THR A 262 17.62 15.70 17.84
C THR A 262 16.73 15.34 19.03
N ASP A 263 17.24 15.51 20.25
CA ASP A 263 16.51 15.17 21.48
C ASP A 263 15.13 15.83 21.55
N SER A 264 15.03 17.11 21.19
CA SER A 264 13.75 17.83 21.18
C SER A 264 12.76 17.27 20.16
N GLN A 265 13.25 16.83 19.00
CA GLN A 265 12.40 16.21 17.98
C GLN A 265 11.92 14.83 18.43
N ILE A 266 12.81 14.04 19.03
CA ILE A 266 12.50 12.75 19.65
C ILE A 266 11.44 12.93 20.74
N ASP A 267 11.63 13.87 21.67
CA ASP A 267 10.69 14.14 22.75
C ASP A 267 9.29 14.48 22.23
N SER A 268 9.24 15.33 21.20
CA SER A 268 7.99 15.67 20.51
C SER A 268 7.36 14.44 19.87
N ALA A 269 8.11 13.69 19.05
CA ALA A 269 7.58 12.56 18.31
C ALA A 269 7.08 11.44 19.23
N VAL A 270 7.88 11.07 20.23
CA VAL A 270 7.51 10.04 21.22
C VAL A 270 6.31 10.49 22.06
N THR A 271 6.23 11.77 22.45
CA THR A 271 5.04 12.29 23.16
C THR A 271 3.79 12.20 22.28
N ARG A 272 3.90 12.57 21.00
CA ARG A 272 2.78 12.47 20.05
C ARG A 272 2.34 11.02 19.86
N LEU A 273 3.28 10.12 19.58
CA LEU A 273 3.01 8.69 19.41
C LEU A 273 2.36 8.08 20.66
N SER A 274 2.85 8.44 21.85
CA SER A 274 2.27 7.99 23.12
C SER A 274 0.81 8.43 23.26
N ARG A 275 0.51 9.71 22.99
CA ARG A 275 -0.86 10.24 22.99
C ARG A 275 -1.74 9.62 21.91
N MET A 276 -1.18 9.19 20.78
CA MET A 276 -1.90 8.48 19.72
C MET A 276 -2.23 7.02 20.11
N GLY A 277 -1.68 6.49 21.20
CA GLY A 277 -1.85 5.09 21.59
C GLY A 277 -0.94 4.14 20.81
N CYS A 278 0.17 4.63 20.25
CA CYS A 278 1.20 3.81 19.62
C CYS A 278 1.98 3.07 20.71
N ASN A 279 1.92 1.73 20.74
CA ASN A 279 2.67 0.92 21.70
C ASN A 279 3.84 0.13 21.06
N LEU A 280 4.02 0.22 19.75
CA LEU A 280 5.16 -0.38 19.04
C LEU A 280 5.66 0.56 17.94
N LEU A 281 6.95 0.86 17.96
CA LEU A 281 7.64 1.63 16.93
C LEU A 281 8.66 0.74 16.23
N ARG A 282 8.52 0.58 14.92
CA ARG A 282 9.52 -0.08 14.07
C ARG A 282 10.53 0.94 13.56
N LEU A 283 11.82 0.64 13.71
CA LEU A 283 12.91 1.51 13.28
C LEU A 283 13.46 1.01 11.96
N HIS A 284 13.15 1.74 10.88
CA HIS A 284 13.29 1.28 9.51
C HIS A 284 14.31 2.11 8.71
N HIS A 285 14.91 1.52 7.67
CA HIS A 285 15.92 2.16 6.80
C HIS A 285 17.11 2.82 7.53
N MET A 286 17.45 2.36 8.75
CA MET A 286 18.59 2.88 9.51
C MET A 286 19.93 2.68 8.79
N ASP A 287 20.04 1.65 7.97
CA ASP A 287 21.23 1.25 7.22
C ASP A 287 21.29 1.83 5.79
N ALA A 288 20.26 2.56 5.36
CA ALA A 288 20.12 3.00 3.97
C ALA A 288 21.15 4.08 3.60
N PRO A 289 21.77 4.00 2.40
CA PRO A 289 22.81 4.95 1.99
C PRO A 289 22.29 6.35 1.68
N TRP A 290 21.00 6.50 1.35
CA TRP A 290 20.37 7.81 1.11
C TRP A 290 19.96 8.54 2.39
N SER A 291 19.94 7.86 3.53
CA SER A 291 19.68 8.50 4.83
C SER A 291 20.93 9.26 5.28
N THR A 292 20.81 10.54 5.67
CA THR A 292 21.95 11.34 6.17
C THR A 292 21.59 12.06 7.48
N PRO A 293 22.08 11.63 8.65
CA PRO A 293 22.94 10.45 8.84
C PRO A 293 22.19 9.12 8.65
N ASN A 294 22.94 8.05 8.39
CA ASN A 294 22.52 6.67 8.63
C ASN A 294 23.22 6.08 9.87
N ILE A 295 22.98 4.82 10.21
CA ILE A 295 23.54 4.17 11.41
C ILE A 295 25.08 4.03 11.38
N PHE A 296 25.67 4.02 10.17
CA PHE A 296 27.12 4.00 9.96
C PHE A 296 27.71 5.42 9.84
N GLY A 297 26.89 6.47 9.93
CA GLY A 297 27.31 7.86 9.78
C GLY A 297 27.70 8.24 8.35
N ASN A 298 27.25 7.47 7.35
CA ASN A 298 27.61 7.62 5.94
C ASN A 298 29.13 7.58 5.68
N ASP A 299 29.87 6.80 6.47
CA ASP A 299 31.29 6.54 6.25
C ASP A 299 31.51 5.73 4.96
N SER A 300 32.75 5.69 4.50
CA SER A 300 33.27 4.88 3.41
C SER A 300 33.23 3.36 3.64
N THR A 301 32.84 2.93 4.84
CA THR A 301 32.62 1.53 5.24
C THR A 301 31.38 1.41 6.10
N THR A 302 30.72 0.26 6.03
CA THR A 302 29.55 -0.09 6.86
C THR A 302 29.91 -1.09 7.97
N ARG A 303 31.20 -1.25 8.30
CA ARG A 303 31.67 -2.20 9.33
C ARG A 303 31.74 -1.62 10.74
N LYS A 304 31.45 -0.32 10.92
CA LYS A 304 31.48 0.35 12.21
C LYS A 304 30.24 1.22 12.40
N LEU A 305 29.61 1.11 13.57
CA LEU A 305 28.51 2.00 13.95
C LEU A 305 29.02 3.41 14.23
N SER A 306 28.26 4.42 13.83
CA SER A 306 28.55 5.83 14.14
C SER A 306 28.22 6.12 15.60
N PRO A 307 29.18 6.57 16.44
CA PRO A 307 28.89 6.91 17.84
C PRO A 307 27.81 7.98 17.98
N LYS A 308 27.77 8.94 17.06
CA LYS A 308 26.75 9.99 17.04
C LYS A 308 25.36 9.42 16.75
N SER A 309 25.24 8.59 15.71
CA SER A 309 23.97 7.95 15.34
C SER A 309 23.48 7.04 16.46
N MET A 310 24.38 6.28 17.09
CA MET A 310 24.06 5.41 18.23
C MET A 310 23.58 6.19 19.45
N ARG A 311 24.18 7.33 19.81
CA ARG A 311 23.69 8.16 20.92
C ARG A 311 22.28 8.71 20.66
N GLN A 312 21.95 9.03 19.41
CA GLN A 312 20.60 9.51 19.05
C GLN A 312 19.58 8.37 19.10
N LEU A 313 19.95 7.20 18.59
CA LEU A 313 19.15 5.98 18.67
C LEU A 313 18.92 5.55 20.14
N ASP A 314 19.97 5.64 20.97
CA ASP A 314 19.89 5.33 22.40
C ASP A 314 18.86 6.21 23.11
N TYR A 315 18.88 7.51 22.83
CA TYR A 315 17.92 8.46 23.38
C TYR A 315 16.50 8.15 22.88
N LEU A 316 16.31 7.89 21.59
CA LEU A 316 15.00 7.49 21.06
C LEU A 316 14.43 6.28 21.79
N ILE A 317 15.21 5.21 21.94
CA ILE A 317 14.79 3.98 22.62
C ILE A 317 14.49 4.25 24.10
N SER A 318 15.29 5.06 24.79
CA SER A 318 15.03 5.39 26.20
C SER A 318 13.72 6.17 26.37
N ARG A 319 13.45 7.13 25.48
CA ARG A 319 12.21 7.92 25.50
C ARG A 319 10.98 7.07 25.16
N CYS A 320 11.07 6.20 24.16
CA CYS A 320 10.04 5.21 23.85
C CYS A 320 9.75 4.32 25.05
N LYS A 321 10.79 3.78 25.69
CA LYS A 321 10.68 2.96 26.90
C LYS A 321 9.94 3.68 28.02
N GLU A 322 10.35 4.90 28.36
CA GLU A 322 9.69 5.70 29.40
C GLU A 322 8.19 5.92 29.15
N LYS A 323 7.78 5.96 27.87
CA LYS A 323 6.39 6.20 27.46
C LYS A 323 5.59 4.94 27.18
N GLY A 324 6.14 3.75 27.41
CA GLY A 324 5.43 2.49 27.16
C GLY A 324 5.37 2.11 25.68
N ILE A 325 6.28 2.63 24.85
CA ILE A 325 6.41 2.31 23.43
C ILE A 325 7.54 1.29 23.28
N TYR A 326 7.21 0.09 22.81
CA TYR A 326 8.15 -0.97 22.51
C TYR A 326 8.83 -0.76 21.15
N ILE A 327 9.93 -1.45 20.90
CA ILE A 327 10.77 -1.30 19.69
C ILE A 327 10.80 -2.59 18.88
N PHE A 328 10.60 -2.46 17.57
CA PHE A 328 10.93 -3.48 16.56
C PHE A 328 12.16 -3.00 15.79
N LEU A 329 13.23 -3.81 15.74
CA LEU A 329 14.48 -3.45 15.07
C LEU A 329 14.62 -4.19 13.74
N ASP A 330 14.89 -3.44 12.67
CA ASP A 330 15.30 -4.04 11.41
C ASP A 330 16.82 -4.18 11.34
N LEU A 331 17.26 -5.28 10.75
CA LEU A 331 18.69 -5.61 10.64
C LEU A 331 19.22 -5.29 9.24
N LEU A 332 18.83 -6.04 8.21
CA LEU A 332 19.20 -5.74 6.82
C LEU A 332 18.01 -5.16 6.06
N VAL A 333 18.10 -3.89 5.64
CA VAL A 333 17.03 -3.24 4.87
C VAL A 333 17.55 -2.74 3.53
N HIS A 334 18.50 -1.80 3.54
CA HIS A 334 19.04 -1.19 2.32
C HIS A 334 20.54 -0.94 2.37
N ARG A 335 21.27 -1.60 3.28
CA ARG A 335 22.72 -1.50 3.40
C ARG A 335 23.44 -1.64 2.06
N GLU A 336 24.17 -0.60 1.68
CA GLU A 336 25.10 -0.66 0.56
C GLU A 336 26.42 -1.26 1.04
N PHE A 337 26.69 -2.52 0.66
CA PHE A 337 27.96 -3.17 0.95
C PHE A 337 29.06 -2.65 0.01
N MET A 338 30.15 -2.16 0.58
CA MET A 338 31.18 -1.41 -0.14
C MET A 338 32.49 -2.21 -0.30
N ASN A 339 33.37 -1.77 -1.21
CA ASN A 339 34.71 -2.36 -1.36
C ASN A 339 35.52 -2.32 -0.05
N ALA A 340 35.39 -1.25 0.73
CA ALA A 340 36.04 -1.12 2.04
C ALA A 340 35.52 -2.13 3.08
N ASP A 341 34.36 -2.75 2.85
CA ASP A 341 33.83 -3.83 3.68
C ASP A 341 34.47 -5.19 3.33
N GLY A 342 35.33 -5.22 2.31
CA GLY A 342 35.94 -6.43 1.76
C GLY A 342 35.01 -7.17 0.79
N ILE A 343 34.10 -6.45 0.12
CA ILE A 343 33.23 -6.97 -0.94
C ILE A 343 33.81 -6.56 -2.30
N GLU A 344 34.31 -7.53 -3.05
CA GLU A 344 34.93 -7.27 -4.37
C GLU A 344 33.88 -7.06 -5.47
N ASN A 345 32.79 -7.82 -5.42
CA ASN A 345 31.71 -7.76 -6.39
C ASN A 345 30.54 -6.99 -5.81
N LYS A 346 30.18 -5.86 -6.42
CA LYS A 346 29.03 -5.06 -5.98
C LYS A 346 27.78 -5.96 -5.92
N ALA A 347 27.17 -6.03 -4.74
CA ALA A 347 25.87 -6.68 -4.60
C ALA A 347 24.81 -5.90 -5.41
N PRO A 348 23.76 -6.57 -5.92
CA PRO A 348 22.66 -5.89 -6.57
C PRO A 348 22.13 -4.72 -5.72
N ASP A 349 21.81 -3.61 -6.39
CA ASP A 349 21.17 -2.46 -5.74
C ASP A 349 19.88 -2.96 -5.06
N LEU A 350 19.46 -2.29 -3.98
CA LEU A 350 18.45 -2.72 -3.00
C LEU A 350 19.01 -3.50 -1.79
N GLY A 351 20.15 -3.12 -1.22
CA GLY A 351 20.57 -3.68 0.09
C GLY A 351 21.14 -5.10 0.04
N GLY A 352 21.58 -5.58 -1.12
CA GLY A 352 22.02 -6.97 -1.29
C GLY A 352 20.88 -8.00 -1.17
N LYS A 353 19.63 -7.58 -1.47
CA LYS A 353 18.46 -8.46 -1.58
C LYS A 353 18.77 -9.71 -2.43
N GLN A 354 18.14 -10.83 -2.07
CA GLN A 354 18.36 -12.17 -2.62
C GLN A 354 19.76 -12.76 -2.32
N VAL A 355 20.84 -11.99 -2.46
CA VAL A 355 22.22 -12.45 -2.20
C VAL A 355 22.48 -12.64 -0.70
N GLY A 356 21.90 -11.78 0.14
CA GLY A 356 22.05 -11.80 1.60
C GLY A 356 21.66 -13.12 2.28
N PHE A 357 20.94 -14.00 1.57
CA PHE A 357 20.53 -15.33 2.06
C PHE A 357 21.61 -16.41 1.93
N PHE A 358 22.57 -16.28 1.01
CA PHE A 358 23.48 -17.40 0.72
C PHE A 358 24.94 -17.00 0.62
N SER A 359 25.25 -15.73 0.33
CA SER A 359 26.65 -15.35 0.21
C SER A 359 27.32 -15.34 1.58
N LYS A 360 28.32 -16.22 1.75
CA LYS A 360 28.98 -16.41 3.05
C LYS A 360 29.56 -15.10 3.59
N LYS A 361 30.19 -14.31 2.71
CA LYS A 361 30.82 -13.06 3.11
C LYS A 361 29.81 -12.01 3.58
N LEU A 362 28.66 -11.89 2.90
CA LEU A 362 27.60 -10.96 3.28
C LEU A 362 26.90 -11.39 4.58
N ILE A 363 26.69 -12.69 4.78
CA ILE A 363 26.14 -13.23 6.03
C ILE A 363 27.05 -12.89 7.22
N GLU A 364 28.37 -13.02 7.07
CA GLU A 364 29.31 -12.64 8.13
C GLU A 364 29.30 -11.12 8.42
N LEU A 365 29.15 -10.27 7.40
CA LEU A 365 28.99 -8.83 7.60
C LEU A 365 27.66 -8.44 8.27
N GLN A 366 26.59 -9.22 8.04
CA GLN A 366 25.33 -9.07 8.77
C GLN A 366 25.52 -9.45 10.24
N LYS A 367 26.15 -10.60 10.54
CA LYS A 367 26.46 -11.01 11.92
C LYS A 367 27.35 -10.00 12.64
N GLU A 368 28.36 -9.46 11.97
CA GLU A 368 29.24 -8.41 12.50
C GLU A 368 28.44 -7.16 12.90
N TYR A 369 27.52 -6.71 12.05
CA TYR A 369 26.63 -5.59 12.33
C TYR A 369 25.68 -5.89 13.52
N ILE A 370 25.05 -7.05 13.52
CA ILE A 370 24.14 -7.50 14.59
C ILE A 370 24.86 -7.60 15.93
N GLN A 371 26.08 -8.16 15.95
CA GLN A 371 26.92 -8.22 17.14
C GLN A 371 27.15 -6.82 17.71
N GLN A 372 27.58 -5.88 16.87
CA GLN A 372 27.85 -4.51 17.30
C GLN A 372 26.59 -3.83 17.83
N LEU A 373 25.49 -3.91 17.09
CA LEU A 373 24.24 -3.25 17.44
C LEU A 373 23.64 -3.82 18.74
N LEU A 374 23.55 -5.14 18.85
CA LEU A 374 22.81 -5.76 19.95
C LEU A 374 23.63 -5.90 21.24
N THR A 375 24.96 -5.85 21.16
CA THR A 375 25.82 -5.76 22.36
C THR A 375 26.16 -4.33 22.77
N HIS A 376 25.78 -3.33 21.97
CA HIS A 376 25.86 -1.93 22.36
C HIS A 376 25.05 -1.67 23.63
N VAL A 377 25.68 -1.01 24.60
CA VAL A 377 25.05 -0.58 25.84
C VAL A 377 24.45 0.80 25.64
N ASN A 378 23.12 0.89 25.74
CA ASN A 378 22.40 2.14 25.60
C ASN A 378 22.91 3.18 26.61
N GLU A 379 23.29 4.37 26.13
CA GLU A 379 23.83 5.44 26.97
C GLU A 379 22.87 5.90 28.07
N PHE A 380 21.55 5.83 27.86
CA PHE A 380 20.53 6.36 28.78
C PHE A 380 19.94 5.28 29.68
N THR A 381 19.61 4.10 29.14
CA THR A 381 19.04 2.99 29.95
C THR A 381 20.12 2.18 30.66
N LYS A 382 21.39 2.27 30.22
CA LYS A 382 22.54 1.50 30.72
C LYS A 382 22.39 -0.02 30.53
N VAL A 383 21.53 -0.44 29.60
CA VAL A 383 21.26 -1.83 29.27
C VAL A 383 21.71 -2.11 27.83
N ALA A 384 22.33 -3.27 27.60
CA ALA A 384 22.64 -3.69 26.24
C ALA A 384 21.36 -3.98 25.45
N TYR A 385 21.30 -3.67 24.16
CA TYR A 385 20.07 -3.85 23.38
C TYR A 385 19.53 -5.29 23.42
N LYS A 386 20.41 -6.30 23.40
CA LYS A 386 20.01 -7.72 23.56
C LYS A 386 19.36 -8.05 24.91
N ASP A 387 19.65 -7.25 25.94
CA ASP A 387 19.17 -7.42 27.31
C ASP A 387 18.04 -6.43 27.66
N GLU A 388 17.56 -5.63 26.69
CA GLU A 388 16.53 -4.60 26.89
C GLU A 388 15.14 -5.15 26.53
N PRO A 389 14.26 -5.44 27.52
CA PRO A 389 12.91 -5.97 27.25
C PRO A 389 11.96 -4.96 26.58
N ALA A 390 12.35 -3.69 26.45
CA ALA A 390 11.63 -2.74 25.60
C ALA A 390 11.81 -3.01 24.08
N ILE A 391 12.85 -3.77 23.69
CA ILE A 391 12.99 -4.29 22.32
C ILE A 391 12.30 -5.66 22.26
N VAL A 392 11.27 -5.77 21.42
CA VAL A 392 10.35 -6.92 21.42
C VAL A 392 10.49 -7.83 20.22
N ALA A 393 11.11 -7.37 19.14
CA ALA A 393 11.33 -8.19 17.96
C ALA A 393 12.45 -7.64 17.08
N SER A 394 13.01 -8.51 16.25
CA SER A 394 13.84 -8.10 15.12
C SER A 394 13.57 -8.93 13.88
N GLU A 395 13.68 -8.28 12.72
CA GLU A 395 13.63 -8.88 11.39
C GLU A 395 15.04 -9.02 10.82
N PHE A 396 15.35 -10.19 10.25
CA PHE A 396 16.66 -10.45 9.65
C PHE A 396 16.87 -9.67 8.35
N ILE A 397 15.89 -9.73 7.45
CA ILE A 397 15.98 -9.11 6.13
C ILE A 397 14.61 -8.59 5.66
N ASN A 398 14.55 -7.30 5.31
CA ASN A 398 13.31 -6.67 4.87
C ASN A 398 12.97 -6.98 3.40
N GLU A 399 11.72 -7.35 3.16
CA GLU A 399 11.08 -7.51 1.86
C GLU A 399 11.95 -8.25 0.84
N SER A 400 12.39 -9.44 1.25
CA SER A 400 13.26 -10.26 0.43
C SER A 400 12.97 -11.74 0.57
N THR A 401 13.29 -12.48 -0.48
CA THR A 401 13.31 -13.93 -0.48
C THR A 401 14.36 -14.40 -1.48
N VAL A 402 14.91 -15.60 -1.26
CA VAL A 402 15.92 -16.15 -2.19
C VAL A 402 15.30 -16.57 -3.54
N PHE A 403 13.98 -16.84 -3.58
CA PHE A 403 13.30 -17.28 -4.80
C PHE A 403 13.36 -16.23 -5.92
N THR A 404 13.16 -14.95 -5.58
CA THR A 404 13.05 -13.85 -6.54
C THR A 404 12.97 -12.50 -5.80
N THR A 405 12.93 -11.39 -6.54
CA THR A 405 12.63 -10.04 -6.02
C THR A 405 11.47 -9.40 -6.79
N PHE A 406 11.08 -8.18 -6.41
CA PHE A 406 10.05 -7.40 -7.12
C PHE A 406 10.33 -7.24 -8.62
N SER A 407 11.60 -7.08 -8.98
CA SER A 407 12.07 -6.92 -10.37
C SER A 407 12.50 -8.24 -11.03
N GLY A 408 12.20 -9.38 -10.41
CA GLY A 408 12.65 -10.69 -10.85
C GLY A 408 13.99 -11.09 -10.24
N ASP A 409 14.73 -11.94 -10.94
CA ASP A 409 16.06 -12.38 -10.52
C ASP A 409 17.10 -11.28 -10.78
N ILE A 410 17.74 -10.80 -9.71
CA ILE A 410 18.70 -9.69 -9.75
C ILE A 410 20.15 -10.14 -9.54
N LEU A 411 20.41 -11.45 -9.47
CA LEU A 411 21.76 -11.97 -9.21
C LEU A 411 22.72 -11.63 -10.35
N THR A 412 23.83 -10.95 -10.02
CA THR A 412 24.94 -10.70 -10.94
C THR A 412 25.72 -12.00 -11.22
N PRO A 413 26.52 -12.08 -12.31
CA PRO A 413 27.22 -13.31 -12.68
C PRO A 413 28.06 -13.94 -11.54
N PRO A 414 28.82 -13.18 -10.74
CA PRO A 414 29.56 -13.75 -9.60
C PRO A 414 28.66 -14.40 -8.54
N TYR A 415 27.58 -13.74 -8.14
CA TYR A 415 26.66 -14.28 -7.12
C TYR A 415 25.79 -15.43 -7.67
N ARG A 416 25.50 -15.42 -8.97
CA ARG A 416 24.87 -16.56 -9.63
C ARG A 416 25.79 -17.79 -9.61
N ALA A 417 27.08 -17.60 -9.86
CA ALA A 417 28.06 -18.68 -9.76
C ALA A 417 28.13 -19.22 -8.32
N GLU A 418 28.15 -18.36 -7.29
CA GLU A 418 28.13 -18.79 -5.89
C GLU A 418 26.87 -19.62 -5.56
N LEU A 419 25.68 -19.20 -6.02
CA LEU A 419 24.46 -20.00 -5.84
C LEU A 419 24.51 -21.34 -6.59
N GLN A 420 25.07 -21.34 -7.80
CA GLN A 420 25.24 -22.55 -8.60
C GLN A 420 26.23 -23.52 -7.94
N ASP A 421 27.28 -23.03 -7.30
CA ASP A 421 28.22 -23.86 -6.55
C ASP A 421 27.56 -24.51 -5.33
N LEU A 422 26.67 -23.79 -4.65
CA LEU A 422 25.85 -24.36 -3.57
C LEU A 422 24.88 -25.44 -4.10
N TRP A 423 24.28 -25.23 -5.27
CA TRP A 423 23.46 -26.24 -5.94
C TRP A 423 24.26 -27.50 -6.26
N ASN A 424 25.47 -27.34 -6.81
CA ASN A 424 26.37 -28.45 -7.16
C ASN A 424 26.85 -29.25 -5.93
N GLN A 425 26.75 -28.66 -4.74
CA GLN A 425 27.05 -29.31 -3.46
C GLN A 425 25.82 -29.98 -2.80
N SER A 426 24.62 -29.72 -3.33
CA SER A 426 23.37 -30.25 -2.81
C SER A 426 23.07 -31.67 -3.33
N ASP A 427 22.03 -32.29 -2.77
CA ASP A 427 21.48 -33.57 -3.25
C ASP A 427 20.89 -33.47 -4.67
N PHE A 428 20.73 -32.26 -5.21
CA PHE A 428 20.15 -31.98 -6.52
C PHE A 428 21.19 -31.65 -7.60
N LYS A 429 22.48 -31.86 -7.33
CA LYS A 429 23.59 -31.51 -8.25
C LYS A 429 23.48 -32.11 -9.67
N ASP A 430 22.82 -33.26 -9.81
CA ASP A 430 22.61 -33.94 -11.10
C ASP A 430 21.37 -33.40 -11.85
N LYS A 431 20.70 -32.40 -11.29
CA LYS A 431 19.52 -31.70 -11.83
C LYS A 431 19.87 -30.29 -12.28
N LYS A 432 18.95 -29.64 -12.99
CA LYS A 432 19.12 -28.26 -13.48
C LYS A 432 18.39 -27.27 -12.59
N LEU A 433 19.11 -26.31 -12.01
CA LEU A 433 18.52 -25.22 -11.23
C LEU A 433 17.70 -24.28 -12.12
N ALA A 434 16.41 -24.13 -11.83
CA ALA A 434 15.52 -23.17 -12.47
C ALA A 434 15.68 -21.76 -11.88
N VAL A 435 15.38 -20.74 -12.68
CA VAL A 435 15.32 -19.33 -12.25
C VAL A 435 13.88 -18.89 -12.20
N PHE A 436 13.51 -18.16 -11.14
CA PHE A 436 12.14 -17.71 -10.92
C PHE A 436 11.99 -16.18 -10.95
N GLY A 437 10.78 -15.76 -11.31
CA GLY A 437 10.34 -14.37 -11.34
C GLY A 437 8.93 -14.24 -10.77
N LEU A 438 8.36 -13.04 -10.87
CA LEU A 438 6.96 -12.78 -10.53
C LEU A 438 6.13 -12.50 -11.78
N ASP A 439 4.94 -13.06 -11.81
CA ASP A 439 3.88 -12.73 -12.76
C ASP A 439 2.92 -11.73 -12.12
N TRP A 440 2.92 -10.50 -12.64
CA TRP A 440 2.11 -9.37 -12.16
C TRP A 440 0.76 -9.23 -12.89
N GLN A 441 0.35 -10.22 -13.70
CA GLN A 441 -0.92 -10.15 -14.46
C GLN A 441 -2.18 -10.21 -13.59
N ASN A 442 -2.07 -10.63 -12.33
CA ASN A 442 -3.18 -10.72 -11.37
C ASN A 442 -2.99 -9.68 -10.26
N ASP A 443 -4.07 -9.33 -9.53
CA ASP A 443 -4.01 -8.46 -8.35
C ASP A 443 -3.01 -8.97 -7.26
N ARG A 444 -2.68 -10.27 -7.29
CA ARG A 444 -1.60 -10.87 -6.49
C ARG A 444 -0.55 -11.50 -7.40
N PRO A 445 0.72 -11.11 -7.27
CA PRO A 445 1.77 -11.69 -8.08
C PRO A 445 1.99 -13.18 -7.77
N ARG A 446 2.27 -13.98 -8.80
CA ARG A 446 2.53 -15.42 -8.67
C ARG A 446 3.96 -15.76 -9.10
N LEU A 447 4.56 -16.76 -8.47
CA LEU A 447 5.87 -17.26 -8.89
C LEU A 447 5.78 -17.85 -10.31
N LYS A 448 6.69 -17.44 -11.20
CA LYS A 448 6.80 -17.97 -12.57
C LYS A 448 8.21 -18.42 -12.88
N ILE A 449 8.33 -19.35 -13.82
CA ILE A 449 9.63 -19.81 -14.36
C ILE A 449 10.14 -18.77 -15.35
N VAL A 450 11.40 -18.38 -15.21
CA VAL A 450 12.14 -17.48 -16.12
C VAL A 450 13.13 -18.26 -16.96
N THR A 451 13.87 -19.19 -16.34
CA THR A 451 14.77 -20.12 -17.02
C THR A 451 14.42 -21.54 -16.62
N ASP A 452 14.27 -22.40 -17.62
CA ASP A 452 13.86 -23.79 -17.47
C ASP A 452 14.84 -24.62 -16.61
N GLY A 453 14.30 -25.56 -15.84
CA GLY A 453 15.02 -26.45 -14.92
C GLY A 453 14.10 -27.40 -14.16
N ASP A 454 14.65 -28.25 -13.30
CA ASP A 454 13.91 -29.17 -12.43
C ASP A 454 13.23 -28.37 -11.31
N VAL A 455 11.97 -27.96 -11.54
CA VAL A 455 11.22 -27.01 -10.69
C VAL A 455 11.11 -27.46 -9.25
N THR A 456 10.73 -28.72 -9.02
CA THR A 456 10.49 -29.25 -7.67
C THR A 456 11.76 -29.22 -6.83
N GLU A 457 12.86 -29.71 -7.39
CA GLU A 457 14.18 -29.74 -6.76
C GLU A 457 14.73 -28.32 -6.57
N SER A 458 14.51 -27.43 -7.54
CA SER A 458 14.90 -26.01 -7.45
C SER A 458 14.20 -25.30 -6.29
N ILE A 459 12.87 -25.48 -6.14
CA ILE A 459 12.11 -24.87 -5.04
C ILE A 459 12.55 -25.46 -3.69
N ARG A 460 12.81 -26.76 -3.61
CA ARG A 460 13.32 -27.41 -2.39
C ARG A 460 14.70 -26.88 -2.00
N PHE A 461 15.61 -26.77 -2.96
CA PHE A 461 16.94 -26.20 -2.73
C PHE A 461 16.86 -24.76 -2.25
N LEU A 462 16.14 -23.89 -2.95
CA LEU A 462 15.98 -22.48 -2.56
C LEU A 462 15.33 -22.36 -1.18
N SER A 463 14.32 -23.20 -0.87
CA SER A 463 13.75 -23.27 0.47
C SER A 463 14.76 -23.67 1.54
N SER A 464 15.67 -24.61 1.22
CA SER A 464 16.74 -25.03 2.14
C SER A 464 17.76 -23.92 2.40
N ILE A 465 18.06 -23.10 1.38
CA ILE A 465 18.93 -21.92 1.51
C ILE A 465 18.27 -20.88 2.42
N GLU A 466 17.01 -20.53 2.17
CA GLU A 466 16.30 -19.51 2.96
C GLU A 466 16.10 -19.94 4.41
N THR A 467 15.65 -21.19 4.65
CA THR A 467 15.53 -21.73 6.02
C THR A 467 16.88 -21.90 6.71
N GLY A 468 17.92 -22.30 5.98
CA GLY A 468 19.28 -22.40 6.50
C GLY A 468 19.84 -21.04 6.94
N TYR A 469 19.59 -19.99 6.17
CA TYR A 469 19.90 -18.62 6.54
C TYR A 469 19.15 -18.18 7.79
N PHE A 470 17.82 -18.36 7.83
CA PHE A 470 17.03 -18.00 9.01
C PHE A 470 17.51 -18.72 10.28
N LYS A 471 17.80 -20.02 10.18
CA LYS A 471 18.39 -20.79 11.29
C LYS A 471 19.75 -20.24 11.70
N THR A 472 20.61 -19.91 10.74
CA THR A 472 21.96 -19.35 11.00
C THR A 472 21.88 -18.02 11.75
N MET A 473 21.00 -17.11 11.32
CA MET A 473 20.81 -15.81 11.96
C MET A 473 20.17 -15.95 13.35
N HIS A 474 19.13 -16.79 13.45
CA HIS A 474 18.48 -17.10 14.73
C HIS A 474 19.48 -17.66 15.74
N ASP A 475 20.22 -18.72 15.40
CA ASP A 475 21.17 -19.37 16.30
C ASP A 475 22.31 -18.43 16.70
N PHE A 476 22.79 -17.61 15.77
CA PHE A 476 23.78 -16.59 16.07
C PHE A 476 23.24 -15.58 17.10
N MET A 477 22.05 -15.02 16.89
CA MET A 477 21.43 -14.07 17.82
C MET A 477 21.16 -14.70 19.20
N ARG A 478 20.73 -15.96 19.26
CA ARG A 478 20.62 -16.70 20.53
C ARG A 478 21.99 -16.90 21.19
N SER A 479 23.03 -17.21 20.44
CA SER A 479 24.39 -17.43 20.97
C SER A 479 25.00 -16.18 21.63
N ILE A 480 24.61 -14.98 21.17
CA ILE A 480 25.06 -13.72 21.76
C ILE A 480 24.13 -13.22 22.89
N GLY A 481 23.02 -13.93 23.15
CA GLY A 481 22.13 -13.74 24.30
C GLY A 481 20.81 -13.03 24.03
N VAL A 482 20.37 -12.87 22.77
CA VAL A 482 19.06 -12.28 22.45
C VAL A 482 17.92 -13.16 22.94
N LYS A 483 16.93 -12.58 23.64
CA LYS A 483 15.82 -13.31 24.26
C LYS A 483 14.45 -13.10 23.60
N TYR A 484 14.25 -11.96 22.94
CA TYR A 484 12.96 -11.65 22.30
C TYR A 484 12.74 -12.47 20.99
N PRO A 485 11.49 -12.56 20.49
CA PRO A 485 11.15 -13.28 19.26
C PRO A 485 11.82 -12.72 18.01
N LEU A 486 12.19 -13.60 17.09
CA LEU A 486 12.87 -13.27 15.84
C LEU A 486 12.04 -13.71 14.63
N VAL A 487 12.15 -12.98 13.52
CA VAL A 487 11.47 -13.29 12.26
C VAL A 487 12.40 -13.13 11.05
N GLY A 488 12.10 -13.86 9.99
CA GLY A 488 12.89 -13.91 8.76
C GLY A 488 12.72 -12.67 7.88
N SER A 489 11.60 -12.61 7.16
CA SER A 489 11.29 -11.57 6.17
C SER A 489 9.79 -11.31 6.05
N ASN A 490 9.43 -10.04 5.92
CA ASN A 490 8.08 -9.50 5.76
C ASN A 490 7.61 -9.36 4.29
N MET A 491 8.28 -10.02 3.34
CA MET A 491 7.97 -9.95 1.90
C MET A 491 6.45 -9.93 1.61
N PRO A 492 5.92 -8.94 0.87
CA PRO A 492 4.48 -8.69 0.78
C PRO A 492 3.71 -9.72 -0.07
N ILE A 493 4.42 -10.62 -0.76
CA ILE A 493 3.85 -11.60 -1.69
C ILE A 493 3.70 -12.97 -0.99
N PRO A 494 2.48 -13.53 -0.90
CA PRO A 494 2.20 -14.75 -0.12
C PRO A 494 2.60 -16.04 -0.86
N LEU A 495 3.88 -16.19 -1.22
CA LEU A 495 4.42 -17.42 -1.79
C LEU A 495 4.40 -18.52 -0.71
N LEU A 496 3.85 -19.70 -1.03
CA LEU A 496 3.67 -20.77 -0.04
C LEU A 496 5.00 -21.30 0.51
N GLY A 497 6.01 -21.49 -0.34
CA GLY A 497 7.34 -21.93 0.08
C GLY A 497 7.99 -20.93 1.04
N MET A 498 7.97 -19.65 0.69
CA MET A 498 8.48 -18.56 1.53
C MET A 498 7.73 -18.44 2.87
N LEU A 499 6.40 -18.56 2.85
CA LEU A 499 5.59 -18.51 4.06
C LEU A 499 5.89 -19.70 4.98
N ARG A 500 6.08 -20.90 4.42
CA ARG A 500 6.52 -22.08 5.16
C ARG A 500 7.91 -21.89 5.75
N ASN A 501 8.82 -21.25 5.01
CA ASN A 501 10.18 -20.95 5.49
C ASN A 501 10.15 -19.97 6.66
N ASN A 502 9.36 -18.89 6.57
CA ASN A 502 9.14 -17.96 7.68
C ASN A 502 8.46 -18.62 8.89
N ALA A 503 7.58 -19.61 8.69
CA ALA A 503 6.94 -20.36 9.78
C ALA A 503 7.92 -21.17 10.65
N THR A 504 9.18 -21.31 10.23
CA THR A 504 10.25 -21.90 11.07
C THR A 504 10.72 -20.95 12.18
N MET A 505 10.43 -19.64 12.06
CA MET A 505 10.79 -18.60 13.04
C MET A 505 9.70 -18.42 14.12
N ASP A 506 9.91 -17.51 15.07
CA ASP A 506 9.06 -17.39 16.26
C ASP A 506 7.63 -16.90 15.93
N PHE A 507 7.50 -16.06 14.90
CA PHE A 507 6.22 -15.52 14.43
C PHE A 507 6.24 -15.24 12.92
N ILE A 508 5.09 -14.90 12.34
CA ILE A 508 4.97 -14.46 10.95
C ILE A 508 4.83 -12.94 10.89
N CYS A 509 5.52 -12.31 9.93
CA CYS A 509 5.26 -10.93 9.56
C CYS A 509 4.98 -10.76 8.07
N SER A 510 4.36 -9.64 7.68
CA SER A 510 4.22 -9.25 6.27
C SER A 510 3.90 -7.75 6.10
N ASN A 511 4.07 -7.25 4.87
CA ASN A 511 3.73 -5.88 4.46
C ASN A 511 2.58 -5.84 3.44
N ASP A 512 1.81 -4.75 3.35
CA ASP A 512 0.83 -4.53 2.26
C ASP A 512 0.41 -3.09 2.05
N TYR A 513 0.11 -2.73 0.81
CA TYR A 513 -0.27 -1.36 0.45
C TYR A 513 -1.46 -1.38 -0.49
N TRP A 514 -2.60 -0.87 -0.02
CA TRP A 514 -3.75 -0.69 -0.89
C TRP A 514 -3.51 0.50 -1.81
N ASP A 515 -3.58 0.22 -3.11
CA ASP A 515 -3.34 1.17 -4.19
C ASP A 515 -1.95 1.82 -4.18
N HIS A 516 -0.93 0.98 -3.98
CA HIS A 516 0.46 1.41 -4.03
C HIS A 516 0.78 2.22 -5.31
N PRO A 517 1.49 3.36 -5.21
CA PRO A 517 1.97 4.13 -6.34
C PRO A 517 2.68 3.27 -7.41
N GLN A 518 2.30 3.42 -8.68
CA GLN A 518 2.86 2.66 -9.81
C GLN A 518 4.21 3.27 -10.25
N VAL A 519 5.21 3.21 -9.38
CA VAL A 519 6.52 3.89 -9.55
C VAL A 519 7.27 3.49 -10.82
N TRP A 520 7.03 2.28 -11.34
CA TRP A 520 7.60 1.83 -12.62
C TRP A 520 7.15 2.66 -13.81
N LYS A 521 5.97 3.31 -13.74
CA LYS A 521 5.47 4.22 -14.78
C LYS A 521 6.12 5.61 -14.74
N ILE A 522 6.94 5.88 -13.73
CA ILE A 522 7.78 7.09 -13.64
C ILE A 522 9.27 6.73 -13.62
N ASN A 523 9.65 5.65 -14.31
CA ASN A 523 11.03 5.15 -14.41
C ASN A 523 11.66 4.84 -13.04
N ASN A 524 10.87 4.37 -12.08
CA ASN A 524 11.28 4.13 -10.69
C ASN A 524 11.90 5.37 -10.00
N ASN A 525 11.52 6.57 -10.42
CA ASN A 525 11.98 7.80 -9.82
C ASN A 525 11.19 8.12 -8.53
N TRP A 526 11.71 7.65 -7.40
CA TRP A 526 11.12 7.85 -6.08
C TRP A 526 11.02 9.32 -5.65
N ASP A 527 11.86 10.22 -6.19
CA ASP A 527 11.76 11.66 -5.91
C ASP A 527 10.47 12.28 -6.48
N ASN A 528 9.85 11.63 -7.46
CA ASN A 528 8.62 12.07 -8.14
C ASN A 528 7.39 11.22 -7.80
N ILE A 529 7.41 10.48 -6.68
CA ILE A 529 6.36 9.51 -6.33
C ILE A 529 4.94 10.10 -6.29
N LEU A 530 4.76 11.38 -5.95
CA LEU A 530 3.44 12.03 -5.94
C LEU A 530 2.81 12.18 -7.34
N HIS A 531 3.61 12.03 -8.40
CA HIS A 531 3.14 11.97 -9.79
C HIS A 531 3.00 10.55 -10.32
N ALA A 532 3.33 9.53 -9.52
CA ALA A 532 3.14 8.14 -9.93
C ALA A 532 1.65 7.85 -10.12
N PRO A 533 1.27 7.12 -11.19
CA PRO A 533 -0.10 6.68 -11.36
C PRO A 533 -0.56 5.74 -10.24
N PHE A 534 -1.86 5.68 -10.02
CA PHE A 534 -2.54 4.80 -9.07
C PHE A 534 -3.88 4.34 -9.67
N HIS A 535 -4.60 3.42 -9.05
CA HIS A 535 -5.87 2.89 -9.59
C HIS A 535 -7.08 3.71 -9.17
N ASN A 536 -7.01 4.42 -8.04
CA ASN A 536 -8.08 5.20 -7.43
C ASN A 536 -9.34 4.37 -7.11
N ARG A 537 -9.16 3.16 -6.57
CA ARG A 537 -10.26 2.24 -6.26
C ARG A 537 -10.54 2.19 -4.76
N SER A 538 -11.82 2.09 -4.40
CA SER A 538 -12.28 1.79 -3.04
C SER A 538 -11.96 0.35 -2.67
N GLN A 539 -11.35 0.13 -1.49
CA GLN A 539 -11.10 -1.23 -1.01
C GLN A 539 -12.38 -1.91 -0.50
N LEU A 540 -13.37 -1.13 -0.04
CA LEU A 540 -14.67 -1.65 0.37
C LEU A 540 -15.43 -2.27 -0.80
N LYS A 541 -15.29 -1.72 -2.01
CA LYS A 541 -15.86 -2.28 -3.25
C LYS A 541 -15.02 -3.39 -3.89
N ASN A 542 -13.79 -3.59 -3.43
CA ASN A 542 -12.86 -4.59 -3.95
C ASN A 542 -12.39 -5.55 -2.83
N PRO A 543 -13.31 -6.20 -2.08
CA PRO A 543 -12.94 -7.02 -0.93
C PRO A 543 -12.04 -8.20 -1.31
N ASN A 544 -12.15 -8.69 -2.55
CA ASN A 544 -11.36 -9.80 -3.08
C ASN A 544 -9.88 -9.50 -3.28
N ALA A 545 -9.46 -8.23 -3.25
CA ALA A 545 -8.08 -7.79 -3.36
C ALA A 545 -7.66 -6.84 -2.23
N SER A 546 -8.59 -6.50 -1.32
CA SER A 546 -8.35 -5.60 -0.19
C SER A 546 -7.24 -6.07 0.74
N ILE A 547 -6.76 -5.15 1.57
CA ILE A 547 -5.73 -5.45 2.57
C ILE A 547 -6.13 -6.58 3.53
N ILE A 548 -7.40 -6.66 3.93
CA ILE A 548 -7.89 -7.73 4.81
C ILE A 548 -7.72 -9.09 4.15
N GLN A 549 -8.08 -9.19 2.89
CA GLN A 549 -7.99 -10.41 2.13
C GLN A 549 -6.52 -10.79 1.93
N ASN A 550 -5.69 -9.87 1.43
CA ASN A 550 -4.28 -10.13 1.12
C ASN A 550 -3.49 -10.54 2.36
N LYS A 551 -3.72 -9.89 3.50
CA LYS A 551 -3.02 -10.18 4.75
C LYS A 551 -3.49 -11.44 5.44
N SER A 552 -4.69 -11.89 5.14
CA SER A 552 -5.17 -13.20 5.62
C SER A 552 -4.43 -14.38 4.99
N TYR A 553 -3.74 -14.21 3.86
CA TYR A 553 -2.94 -15.28 3.27
C TYR A 553 -1.73 -15.68 4.12
N PHE A 554 -1.19 -14.76 4.91
CA PHE A 554 0.03 -14.96 5.70
C PHE A 554 -0.24 -15.60 7.06
N ARG A 555 -1.51 -15.74 7.49
CA ARG A 555 -1.79 -16.32 8.80
C ARG A 555 -1.44 -17.81 8.81
N VAL A 556 -0.55 -18.20 9.73
CA VAL A 556 -0.16 -19.61 9.94
C VAL A 556 -0.65 -20.09 11.31
N ALA A 557 -1.41 -21.17 11.36
CA ALA A 557 -1.99 -21.72 12.59
C ALA A 557 -0.89 -21.96 13.64
N GLY A 558 -1.14 -21.58 14.89
CA GLY A 558 -0.18 -21.74 15.99
C GLY A 558 0.97 -20.72 16.03
N LYS A 559 1.07 -19.79 15.07
CA LYS A 559 2.06 -18.70 15.09
C LYS A 559 1.40 -17.35 15.38
N PRO A 560 2.04 -16.43 16.12
CA PRO A 560 1.62 -15.03 16.12
C PRO A 560 1.77 -14.41 14.74
N TYR A 561 0.99 -13.37 14.47
CA TYR A 561 1.04 -12.65 13.19
C TYR A 561 1.05 -11.14 13.39
N LEU A 562 2.03 -10.47 12.79
CA LEU A 562 2.24 -9.03 12.89
C LEU A 562 2.41 -8.42 11.49
N ILE A 563 1.61 -7.42 11.15
CA ILE A 563 1.79 -6.64 9.92
C ILE A 563 2.77 -5.51 10.24
N THR A 564 3.98 -5.58 9.68
CA THR A 564 5.09 -4.65 9.95
C THR A 564 4.94 -3.33 9.20
N GLU A 565 4.27 -3.36 8.06
CA GLU A 565 3.95 -2.18 7.27
C GLU A 565 2.59 -2.34 6.61
N TRP A 566 1.77 -1.29 6.70
CA TRP A 566 0.68 -1.14 5.77
C TRP A 566 0.27 0.30 5.51
N ASN A 567 -0.37 0.57 4.37
CA ASN A 567 -1.12 1.81 4.18
C ASN A 567 -2.26 1.69 3.14
N HIS A 568 -3.24 2.59 3.20
CA HIS A 568 -4.11 2.96 2.09
C HIS A 568 -3.53 4.23 1.45
N CYS A 569 -2.87 4.08 0.30
CA CYS A 569 -1.98 5.10 -0.19
C CYS A 569 -2.72 6.30 -0.77
N TYR A 570 -2.38 7.49 -0.27
CA TYR A 570 -2.71 8.75 -0.93
C TYR A 570 -2.02 8.82 -2.32
N PRO A 571 -2.61 9.44 -3.36
CA PRO A 571 -3.79 10.30 -3.40
C PRO A 571 -5.10 9.59 -3.79
N ASN A 572 -5.23 8.30 -3.50
CA ASN A 572 -6.51 7.60 -3.63
C ASN A 572 -7.60 8.37 -2.86
N GLU A 573 -8.77 8.54 -3.47
CA GLU A 573 -9.85 9.35 -2.87
C GLU A 573 -10.59 8.65 -1.73
N HIS A 574 -10.31 7.37 -1.53
CA HIS A 574 -11.00 6.49 -0.59
C HIS A 574 -10.20 6.20 0.68
N VAL A 575 -9.11 6.93 0.97
CA VAL A 575 -8.16 6.61 2.05
C VAL A 575 -8.84 6.40 3.41
N LEU A 576 -9.90 7.17 3.72
CA LEU A 576 -10.67 7.05 4.97
C LEU A 576 -11.32 5.68 5.24
N GLU A 577 -11.29 4.76 4.28
CA GLU A 577 -11.70 3.37 4.46
C GLU A 577 -10.68 2.54 5.25
N GLY A 578 -9.38 2.88 5.18
CA GLY A 578 -8.27 2.01 5.58
C GLY A 578 -8.17 1.74 7.08
N VAL A 579 -8.00 2.80 7.88
CA VAL A 579 -7.76 2.68 9.33
C VAL A 579 -8.88 1.94 10.08
N PRO A 580 -10.18 2.27 9.89
CA PRO A 580 -11.26 1.56 10.57
C PRO A 580 -11.33 0.10 10.13
N LEU A 581 -11.09 -0.19 8.85
CA LEU A 581 -11.18 -1.53 8.30
C LEU A 581 -10.12 -2.46 8.88
N ILE A 582 -8.84 -2.07 8.83
CA ILE A 582 -7.75 -2.93 9.30
C ILE A 582 -7.74 -3.12 10.81
N ALA A 583 -8.12 -2.08 11.59
CA ALA A 583 -8.21 -2.21 13.03
C ALA A 583 -9.32 -3.20 13.42
N ALA A 584 -10.51 -3.07 12.82
CA ALA A 584 -11.66 -3.94 13.11
C ALA A 584 -11.43 -5.39 12.68
N TYR A 585 -11.02 -5.61 11.43
CA TYR A 585 -10.82 -6.96 10.93
C TYR A 585 -9.53 -7.59 11.46
N GLY A 586 -8.50 -6.81 11.80
CA GLY A 586 -7.35 -7.31 12.54
C GLY A 586 -7.71 -7.82 13.94
N ALA A 587 -8.61 -7.12 14.64
CA ALA A 587 -9.15 -7.58 15.92
C ALA A 587 -10.03 -8.83 15.76
N LEU A 588 -10.90 -8.87 14.73
CA LEU A 588 -11.71 -10.04 14.38
C LEU A 588 -10.83 -11.27 14.11
N GLN A 589 -9.78 -11.11 13.29
CA GLN A 589 -8.85 -12.17 12.93
C GLN A 589 -7.97 -12.64 14.11
N GLY A 590 -7.85 -11.81 15.15
CA GLY A 590 -6.91 -12.04 16.25
C GLY A 590 -5.47 -11.89 15.79
N TRP A 591 -5.18 -10.89 14.95
CA TRP A 591 -3.81 -10.51 14.62
C TRP A 591 -3.14 -9.87 15.84
N ASN A 592 -1.84 -10.08 15.98
CA ASN A 592 -1.08 -9.71 17.17
C ASN A 592 -0.39 -8.35 17.03
N GLY A 593 -0.19 -7.84 15.82
CA GLY A 593 0.32 -6.49 15.63
C GLY A 593 -0.01 -5.89 14.26
N ILE A 594 -0.20 -4.58 14.22
CA ILE A 594 -0.52 -3.79 13.02
C ILE A 594 0.25 -2.47 13.07
N LEU A 595 1.15 -2.25 12.11
CA LEU A 595 2.00 -1.05 12.04
C LEU A 595 1.73 -0.29 10.74
N GLN A 596 1.11 0.90 10.84
CA GLN A 596 0.85 1.73 9.67
C GLN A 596 2.14 2.43 9.21
N PHE A 597 2.51 2.29 7.95
CA PHE A 597 3.72 2.87 7.36
C PHE A 597 3.37 4.19 6.66
N ASP A 598 4.01 5.33 6.92
CA ASP A 598 5.09 5.61 7.87
C ASP A 598 4.81 6.86 8.73
N PHE A 599 5.70 7.14 9.68
CA PHE A 599 5.66 8.31 10.54
C PHE A 599 6.96 9.10 10.42
N ASN A 600 6.84 10.42 10.29
CA ASN A 600 7.97 11.34 10.29
C ASN A 600 7.80 12.42 11.37
N LEU A 601 8.79 13.29 11.50
CA LEU A 601 8.86 14.31 12.56
C LEU A 601 8.07 15.59 12.24
N HIS A 602 7.32 15.59 11.14
CA HIS A 602 6.57 16.75 10.66
C HIS A 602 5.24 16.95 11.42
N THR A 603 4.79 18.20 11.45
CA THR A 603 3.56 18.59 12.16
C THR A 603 2.36 18.54 11.23
N LEU A 604 1.24 17.97 11.71
CA LEU A 604 0.03 17.81 10.92
C LEU A 604 -0.46 19.15 10.35
N GLY A 605 -0.73 19.17 9.04
CA GLY A 605 -1.27 20.32 8.32
C GLY A 605 -0.27 21.43 8.00
N VAL A 606 0.94 21.40 8.59
CA VAL A 606 2.05 22.30 8.24
C VAL A 606 2.74 21.79 6.98
N ASP A 607 2.98 20.48 6.93
CA ASP A 607 3.58 19.81 5.80
C ASP A 607 2.52 19.20 4.87
N ARG A 608 2.94 18.91 3.64
CA ARG A 608 2.10 18.31 2.60
C ARG A 608 1.71 16.86 2.95
N ILE A 609 0.49 16.47 2.61
CA ILE A 609 0.08 15.05 2.60
C ILE A 609 0.94 14.27 1.59
N ARG A 610 1.42 13.09 1.99
CA ARG A 610 2.28 12.23 1.16
C ARG A 610 1.64 10.86 0.96
N ASN A 611 2.14 10.08 0.00
CA ASN A 611 1.57 8.79 -0.37
C ASN A 611 1.43 7.81 0.82
N TYR A 612 2.39 7.84 1.76
CA TYR A 612 2.44 6.89 2.88
C TYR A 612 2.43 7.54 4.27
N THR A 613 2.66 8.84 4.40
CA THR A 613 3.04 9.39 5.70
C THR A 613 1.84 9.73 6.59
N LEU A 614 1.58 8.86 7.57
CA LEU A 614 0.54 8.97 8.60
C LEU A 614 0.62 10.30 9.37
N SER A 615 1.83 10.72 9.79
CA SER A 615 2.01 11.90 10.66
C SER A 615 1.50 13.22 10.05
N VAL A 616 1.32 13.27 8.73
CA VAL A 616 0.83 14.44 7.98
C VAL A 616 -0.55 14.24 7.34
N GLN A 617 -1.19 13.08 7.54
CA GLN A 617 -2.47 12.74 6.95
C GLN A 617 -3.63 12.97 7.95
N PRO A 618 -4.47 14.02 7.77
CA PRO A 618 -5.43 14.43 8.79
C PRO A 618 -6.52 13.39 9.08
N GLU A 619 -7.02 12.74 8.03
CA GLU A 619 -8.07 11.72 8.14
C GLU A 619 -7.57 10.51 8.94
N ASP A 620 -6.38 10.01 8.66
CA ASP A 620 -5.79 8.88 9.39
C ASP A 620 -5.49 9.23 10.84
N ILE A 621 -4.90 10.40 11.12
CA ILE A 621 -4.64 10.85 12.50
C ILE A 621 -5.94 10.96 13.31
N ALA A 622 -7.01 11.45 12.70
CA ALA A 622 -8.31 11.49 13.35
C ALA A 622 -8.89 10.07 13.54
N GLN A 623 -8.76 9.18 12.57
CA GLN A 623 -9.25 7.79 12.67
C GLN A 623 -8.44 6.94 13.65
N TRP A 624 -7.17 7.26 13.90
CA TRP A 624 -6.39 6.64 14.98
C TRP A 624 -7.03 6.81 16.37
N VAL A 625 -7.82 7.88 16.58
CA VAL A 625 -8.58 8.08 17.83
C VAL A 625 -9.53 6.91 18.11
N ILE A 626 -10.10 6.29 17.06
CA ILE A 626 -10.93 5.08 17.21
C ILE A 626 -10.13 3.79 17.15
N ALA A 627 -9.07 3.73 16.32
CA ALA A 627 -8.41 2.48 15.99
C ALA A 627 -7.50 1.97 17.11
N ALA A 628 -6.76 2.86 17.76
CA ALA A 628 -5.87 2.50 18.87
C ALA A 628 -6.62 1.80 20.02
N PRO A 629 -7.66 2.40 20.64
CA PRO A 629 -8.43 1.71 21.67
C PRO A 629 -9.17 0.48 21.13
N LEU A 630 -9.70 0.51 19.89
CA LEU A 630 -10.38 -0.64 19.31
C LEU A 630 -9.46 -1.87 19.33
N PHE A 631 -8.23 -1.72 18.83
CA PHE A 631 -7.32 -2.84 18.69
C PHE A 631 -6.68 -3.25 20.01
N LEU A 632 -6.20 -2.28 20.80
CA LEU A 632 -5.47 -2.54 22.05
C LEU A 632 -6.37 -3.03 23.18
N ARG A 633 -7.58 -2.49 23.33
CA ARG A 633 -8.55 -2.97 24.34
C ARG A 633 -9.33 -4.20 23.88
N GLY A 634 -9.31 -4.49 22.58
CA GLY A 634 -10.15 -5.53 21.97
C GLY A 634 -11.62 -5.15 21.98
N ASP A 635 -11.96 -3.91 21.59
CA ASP A 635 -13.35 -3.43 21.59
C ASP A 635 -14.22 -4.17 20.56
N VAL A 636 -13.60 -4.74 19.52
CA VAL A 636 -14.21 -5.71 18.60
C VAL A 636 -13.73 -7.11 19.00
N LYS A 637 -14.67 -8.05 19.09
CA LYS A 637 -14.37 -9.44 19.47
C LYS A 637 -13.58 -10.15 18.37
N THR A 638 -12.59 -10.91 18.80
CA THR A 638 -11.97 -11.93 17.95
C THR A 638 -13.00 -13.01 17.65
N ALA A 639 -13.09 -13.42 16.39
CA ALA A 639 -14.03 -14.43 15.93
C ALA A 639 -13.77 -15.77 16.65
N PRO A 640 -14.81 -16.46 17.14
CA PRO A 640 -14.65 -17.77 17.78
C PRO A 640 -14.26 -18.87 16.79
N GLY A 641 -14.69 -18.75 15.52
CA GLY A 641 -14.33 -19.68 14.47
C GLY A 641 -12.88 -19.52 14.02
N LEU A 642 -12.30 -20.63 13.56
CA LEU A 642 -11.01 -20.68 12.88
C LEU A 642 -11.07 -21.72 11.78
N LEU A 643 -10.90 -21.26 10.54
CA LEU A 643 -10.70 -22.10 9.37
C LEU A 643 -9.21 -22.27 9.12
N VAL A 644 -8.75 -23.52 9.06
CA VAL A 644 -7.35 -23.82 8.74
C VAL A 644 -7.31 -24.53 7.39
N GLU A 645 -6.56 -23.95 6.46
CA GLU A 645 -6.25 -24.52 5.18
C GLU A 645 -4.97 -25.35 5.25
N GLY A 646 -5.08 -26.67 5.03
CA GLY A 646 -3.94 -27.55 4.89
C GLY A 646 -3.25 -27.37 3.54
N ILE A 647 -1.97 -26.98 3.57
CA ILE A 647 -1.14 -26.85 2.38
C ILE A 647 -0.40 -28.16 2.13
N THR A 648 -0.47 -28.69 0.91
CA THR A 648 0.18 -29.95 0.55
C THR A 648 1.65 -29.75 0.14
N GLU A 649 2.44 -30.82 0.23
CA GLU A 649 3.83 -30.84 -0.27
C GLU A 649 3.93 -30.51 -1.76
N ASP A 650 2.92 -30.88 -2.55
CA ASP A 650 2.88 -30.56 -3.98
C ASP A 650 2.74 -29.04 -4.19
N GLN A 651 1.82 -28.39 -3.47
CA GLN A 651 1.64 -26.94 -3.55
C GLN A 651 2.88 -26.16 -3.08
N LEU A 652 3.60 -26.69 -2.09
CA LEU A 652 4.82 -26.06 -1.55
C LEU A 652 6.00 -26.12 -2.52
N ASN A 653 6.08 -27.18 -3.32
CA ASN A 653 7.27 -27.49 -4.11
C ASN A 653 7.06 -27.33 -5.62
N ASN A 654 5.87 -26.97 -6.09
CA ASN A 654 5.58 -26.79 -7.52
C ASN A 654 4.99 -25.41 -7.85
N ILE A 655 4.87 -25.14 -9.16
CA ILE A 655 4.17 -23.97 -9.69
C ILE A 655 2.77 -24.40 -10.17
N PRO A 656 1.70 -23.68 -9.79
CA PRO A 656 1.71 -22.44 -9.01
C PRO A 656 1.98 -22.65 -7.51
N ASN A 657 2.93 -21.88 -6.96
CA ASN A 657 3.30 -21.91 -5.53
C ASN A 657 2.33 -21.05 -4.68
N TYR A 658 1.04 -21.36 -4.80
CA TYR A 658 -0.06 -20.54 -4.31
C TYR A 658 -1.31 -21.38 -4.04
N SER A 659 -2.22 -20.88 -3.18
CA SER A 659 -3.53 -21.49 -3.00
C SER A 659 -4.69 -20.57 -3.42
N THR A 660 -5.67 -21.17 -4.10
CA THR A 660 -6.88 -20.49 -4.58
C THR A 660 -8.03 -20.48 -3.57
N MET A 661 -7.90 -21.04 -2.36
CA MET A 661 -9.00 -21.16 -1.41
C MET A 661 -9.62 -19.81 -1.04
N LEU A 662 -8.79 -18.85 -0.59
CA LEU A 662 -9.24 -17.49 -0.27
C LEU A 662 -9.54 -16.62 -1.51
N GLU A 663 -9.13 -17.04 -2.70
CA GLU A 663 -9.49 -16.38 -3.95
C GLU A 663 -10.94 -16.73 -4.33
N LYS A 664 -11.29 -18.01 -4.20
CA LYS A 664 -12.65 -18.52 -4.41
C LYS A 664 -13.61 -18.14 -3.28
N ASN A 665 -13.08 -17.94 -2.07
CA ASN A 665 -13.85 -17.66 -0.86
C ASN A 665 -13.38 -16.37 -0.16
N TYR A 666 -13.27 -15.28 -0.93
CA TYR A 666 -12.74 -14.01 -0.46
C TYR A 666 -13.51 -13.36 0.70
N GLN A 667 -14.74 -13.79 0.94
CA GLN A 667 -15.59 -13.32 2.04
C GLN A 667 -15.12 -13.85 3.40
N LEU A 668 -14.44 -15.00 3.47
CA LEU A 668 -14.15 -15.69 4.73
C LEU A 668 -13.35 -14.83 5.73
N PRO A 669 -12.29 -14.09 5.32
CA PRO A 669 -11.57 -13.16 6.21
C PRO A 669 -12.43 -12.07 6.86
N PHE A 670 -13.59 -11.76 6.28
CA PHE A 670 -14.52 -10.78 6.82
C PHE A 670 -15.58 -11.42 7.72
N ILE A 671 -15.68 -12.75 7.73
CA ILE A 671 -16.68 -13.50 8.50
C ILE A 671 -16.06 -14.06 9.78
N THR A 672 -14.94 -14.77 9.64
CA THR A 672 -14.30 -15.58 10.70
C THR A 672 -12.78 -15.58 10.52
N ARG A 673 -12.04 -16.18 11.46
CA ARG A 673 -10.57 -16.29 11.37
C ARG A 673 -10.18 -17.31 10.32
N VAL A 674 -9.14 -17.00 9.55
CA VAL A 674 -8.55 -17.94 8.57
C VAL A 674 -7.06 -18.10 8.82
N ALA A 675 -6.52 -19.30 8.60
CA ALA A 675 -5.10 -19.59 8.71
C ALA A 675 -4.69 -20.74 7.76
N LYS A 676 -3.39 -20.93 7.60
CA LYS A 676 -2.79 -22.09 6.91
C LYS A 676 -2.10 -23.02 7.90
N SER A 677 -2.03 -24.30 7.56
CA SER A 677 -1.13 -25.27 8.17
C SER A 677 -0.23 -25.89 7.10
N PHE A 678 0.99 -26.24 7.50
CA PHE A 678 1.97 -26.91 6.64
C PHE A 678 2.13 -28.40 6.98
N ASP A 679 1.19 -28.96 7.74
CA ASP A 679 1.09 -30.40 8.01
C ASP A 679 0.10 -31.11 7.08
N GLY A 680 -0.43 -30.39 6.08
CA GLY A 680 -1.41 -30.87 5.11
C GLY A 680 -2.83 -31.04 5.66
N LYS A 681 -3.12 -30.69 6.92
CA LYS A 681 -4.43 -30.92 7.55
C LYS A 681 -5.28 -29.66 7.57
N SER A 682 -6.41 -29.71 6.87
CA SER A 682 -7.44 -28.68 6.95
C SER A 682 -8.36 -28.91 8.15
N THR A 683 -8.87 -27.83 8.76
CA THR A 683 -9.90 -27.89 9.81
C THR A 683 -10.98 -26.84 9.61
N GLY A 684 -12.21 -27.20 9.99
CA GLY A 684 -13.39 -26.35 9.86
C GLY A 684 -14.11 -26.54 8.53
N ASP A 685 -15.38 -26.18 8.53
CA ASP A 685 -16.26 -26.25 7.37
C ASP A 685 -16.50 -24.83 6.84
N TYR A 686 -16.19 -24.58 5.56
CA TYR A 686 -16.41 -23.28 4.93
C TYR A 686 -17.90 -23.01 4.69
N ASP A 687 -18.69 -24.05 4.43
CA ASP A 687 -20.09 -23.92 4.01
C ASP A 687 -20.97 -23.40 5.15
N GLN A 688 -20.59 -23.64 6.41
CA GLN A 688 -21.30 -23.10 7.58
C GLN A 688 -21.32 -21.57 7.62
N TYR A 689 -20.40 -20.90 6.91
CA TYR A 689 -20.28 -19.45 6.86
C TYR A 689 -21.06 -18.81 5.69
N SER A 690 -21.64 -19.62 4.79
CA SER A 690 -22.44 -19.13 3.67
C SER A 690 -23.58 -18.19 4.11
N LYS A 691 -24.21 -18.44 5.25
CA LYS A 691 -25.29 -17.61 5.83
C LYS A 691 -24.88 -16.18 6.17
N PHE A 692 -23.59 -15.89 6.27
CA PHE A 692 -23.08 -14.56 6.57
C PHE A 692 -22.72 -13.75 5.33
N PHE A 693 -22.87 -14.34 4.14
CA PHE A 693 -22.55 -13.71 2.86
C PHE A 693 -23.73 -13.77 1.90
N SER A 694 -24.07 -12.62 1.33
CA SER A 694 -25.08 -12.48 0.28
C SER A 694 -24.42 -11.89 -0.98
N PRO A 695 -24.00 -12.73 -1.95
CA PRO A 695 -23.38 -12.27 -3.20
C PRO A 695 -24.27 -11.30 -3.99
N GLU A 696 -25.58 -11.48 -3.95
CA GLU A 696 -26.57 -10.68 -4.68
C GLU A 696 -26.63 -9.25 -4.15
N SER A 697 -26.49 -9.06 -2.84
CA SER A 697 -26.49 -7.73 -2.22
C SER A 697 -25.09 -7.20 -1.90
N GLY A 698 -24.05 -8.03 -1.99
CA GLY A 698 -22.68 -7.71 -1.55
C GLY A 698 -22.51 -7.64 -0.03
N LEU A 699 -23.48 -8.11 0.75
CA LEU A 699 -23.42 -8.02 2.22
C LEU A 699 -22.57 -9.16 2.79
N ILE A 700 -21.58 -8.82 3.61
CA ILE A 700 -20.73 -9.75 4.35
C ILE A 700 -20.78 -9.37 5.84
N ARG A 701 -21.19 -10.30 6.69
CA ARG A 701 -21.31 -10.11 8.15
C ARG A 701 -20.25 -10.91 8.87
N SER A 702 -19.61 -10.32 9.87
CA SER A 702 -18.82 -11.12 10.83
C SER A 702 -19.71 -12.08 11.60
N GLU A 703 -19.17 -13.24 11.98
CA GLU A 703 -19.90 -14.21 12.80
C GLU A 703 -20.18 -13.70 14.22
N THR A 704 -19.42 -12.69 14.68
CA THR A 704 -19.66 -11.99 15.95
C THR A 704 -20.88 -11.08 15.89
N GLY A 705 -21.32 -10.70 14.68
CA GLY A 705 -22.38 -9.73 14.43
C GLY A 705 -21.95 -8.27 14.56
N GLU A 706 -20.71 -7.99 14.96
CA GLU A 706 -20.23 -6.63 15.26
C GLU A 706 -19.77 -5.87 14.01
N LEU A 707 -19.43 -6.57 12.93
CA LEU A 707 -18.92 -6.01 11.67
C LEU A 707 -19.83 -6.34 10.48
N LEU A 708 -20.08 -5.34 9.62
CA LEU A 708 -20.83 -5.48 8.37
C LEU A 708 -20.14 -4.72 7.25
N LEU A 709 -19.80 -5.42 6.16
CA LEU A 709 -19.33 -4.84 4.91
C LEU A 709 -20.41 -4.99 3.84
N ASN A 710 -20.70 -3.94 3.08
CA ASN A 710 -21.41 -4.06 1.81
C ASN A 710 -20.47 -3.71 0.66
N SER A 711 -20.05 -4.72 -0.10
CA SER A 711 -19.09 -4.56 -1.20
C SER A 711 -19.68 -4.00 -2.48
N LYS A 712 -21.01 -4.04 -2.66
CA LYS A 712 -21.66 -3.44 -3.84
C LYS A 712 -21.84 -1.94 -3.67
N THR A 713 -22.31 -1.53 -2.50
CA THR A 713 -22.51 -0.09 -2.21
C THR A 713 -21.24 0.56 -1.68
N GLY A 714 -20.33 -0.18 -1.05
CA GLY A 714 -19.02 0.30 -0.57
C GLY A 714 -19.06 0.94 0.82
N TYR A 715 -19.87 0.43 1.75
CA TYR A 715 -19.83 0.91 3.14
C TYR A 715 -19.44 -0.20 4.11
N PHE A 716 -18.86 0.20 5.23
CA PHE A 716 -18.48 -0.67 6.33
C PHE A 716 -19.00 -0.10 7.65
N THR A 717 -19.57 -0.94 8.51
CA THR A 717 -20.04 -0.54 9.85
C THR A 717 -19.43 -1.38 10.94
N ILE A 718 -19.22 -0.74 12.09
CA ILE A 718 -18.87 -1.38 13.36
C ILE A 718 -20.04 -1.11 14.32
N ASP A 719 -20.59 -2.16 14.91
CA ASP A 719 -21.59 -2.11 15.97
C ASP A 719 -21.13 -3.00 17.13
N ALA A 720 -20.20 -2.47 17.93
CA ALA A 720 -19.69 -3.12 19.12
C ALA A 720 -20.04 -2.28 20.38
N PRO A 721 -20.01 -2.86 21.59
CA PRO A 721 -20.43 -2.16 22.79
C PRO A 721 -19.68 -0.85 23.05
N LYS A 722 -18.38 -0.79 22.73
CA LYS A 722 -17.49 0.36 23.00
C LYS A 722 -17.18 1.22 21.78
N ILE A 723 -17.59 0.79 20.59
CA ILE A 723 -17.39 1.50 19.33
C ILE A 723 -18.53 1.24 18.34
N GLN A 724 -19.09 2.31 17.81
CA GLN A 724 -20.23 2.27 16.88
C GLN A 724 -20.02 3.27 15.74
N GLY A 725 -20.34 2.91 14.50
CA GLY A 725 -20.27 3.83 13.38
C GLY A 725 -20.15 3.20 12.00
N ALA A 726 -19.97 4.05 10.99
CA ALA A 726 -19.88 3.67 9.59
C ALA A 726 -18.82 4.49 8.83
N THR A 727 -18.23 3.90 7.80
CA THR A 727 -17.29 4.55 6.86
C THR A 727 -17.55 4.08 5.43
N GLY A 728 -17.06 4.86 4.46
CA GLY A 728 -17.16 4.59 3.04
C GLY A 728 -18.28 5.39 2.38
N PHE A 729 -18.98 4.78 1.43
CA PHE A 729 -20.09 5.39 0.70
C PHE A 729 -21.38 5.42 1.55
N ILE A 730 -21.38 6.21 2.63
CA ILE A 730 -22.48 6.29 3.60
C ILE A 730 -23.51 7.39 3.28
N GLY A 731 -23.26 8.21 2.26
CA GLY A 731 -24.13 9.30 1.84
C GLY A 731 -25.56 8.89 1.52
N GLY A 732 -26.52 9.72 1.93
CA GLY A 732 -27.95 9.52 1.63
C GLY A 732 -28.63 8.38 2.40
N THR A 733 -27.87 7.60 3.18
CA THR A 733 -28.37 6.49 3.99
C THR A 733 -28.37 6.87 5.47
N ALA A 734 -29.43 6.53 6.19
CA ALA A 734 -29.48 6.65 7.64
C ALA A 734 -28.97 5.35 8.28
N TYR A 735 -28.02 5.47 9.21
CA TYR A 735 -27.50 4.36 9.99
C TYR A 735 -27.97 4.50 11.44
N ASP A 736 -28.43 3.39 12.03
CA ASP A 736 -28.98 3.35 13.37
C ASP A 736 -28.16 2.40 14.25
N PHE A 737 -27.49 2.94 15.26
CA PHE A 737 -26.68 2.21 16.24
C PHE A 737 -27.30 2.30 17.63
N PRO A 738 -26.93 1.43 18.58
CA PRO A 738 -27.50 1.47 19.94
C PRO A 738 -27.40 2.83 20.66
N LEU A 739 -26.31 3.59 20.49
CA LEU A 739 -26.12 4.91 21.11
C LEU A 739 -26.70 6.06 20.27
N PHE A 740 -26.57 6.01 18.95
CA PHE A 740 -26.93 7.13 18.07
C PHE A 740 -27.39 6.66 16.70
N SER A 741 -28.08 7.52 15.97
CA SER A 741 -28.22 7.40 14.51
C SER A 741 -27.50 8.53 13.80
N CYS A 742 -26.98 8.26 12.60
CA CYS A 742 -26.35 9.26 11.76
C CYS A 742 -26.91 9.23 10.33
N GLN A 743 -26.95 10.41 9.73
CA GLN A 743 -27.28 10.58 8.32
C GLN A 743 -26.45 11.75 7.78
N VAL A 744 -25.73 11.50 6.69
CA VAL A 744 -24.88 12.49 6.02
C VAL A 744 -25.27 12.61 4.56
N SER A 745 -25.10 13.79 3.97
CA SER A 745 -25.31 14.02 2.55
C SER A 745 -24.05 13.86 1.71
N ASN A 746 -22.86 13.93 2.32
CA ASN A 746 -21.59 13.63 1.65
C ASN A 746 -21.61 12.21 1.10
N THR A 747 -21.24 12.04 -0.17
CA THR A 747 -21.21 10.71 -0.82
C THR A 747 -20.33 9.73 -0.05
N HIS A 748 -19.18 10.19 0.44
CA HIS A 748 -18.20 9.38 1.17
C HIS A 748 -17.75 10.09 2.45
N ALA A 749 -17.86 9.41 3.58
CA ALA A 749 -17.54 9.95 4.90
C ALA A 749 -17.33 8.82 5.91
N SER A 750 -16.79 9.16 7.08
CA SER A 750 -16.60 8.26 8.22
C SER A 750 -17.10 8.93 9.49
N VAL A 751 -17.95 8.22 10.23
CA VAL A 751 -18.59 8.68 11.46
C VAL A 751 -18.55 7.56 12.48
N PHE A 752 -17.76 7.72 13.53
CA PHE A 752 -17.63 6.74 14.61
C PHE A 752 -17.69 7.38 15.99
N ALA A 753 -18.30 6.69 16.95
CA ALA A 753 -18.20 6.98 18.37
C ALA A 753 -17.32 5.93 19.05
N VAL A 754 -16.40 6.33 19.91
CA VAL A 754 -15.54 5.42 20.70
C VAL A 754 -15.51 5.82 22.17
N SER A 755 -15.64 4.83 23.06
CA SER A 755 -15.66 5.04 24.50
C SER A 755 -14.34 5.60 25.03
N ALA A 756 -14.39 6.72 25.75
CA ALA A 756 -13.22 7.38 26.34
C ALA A 756 -12.88 6.84 27.73
N ASP A 757 -13.82 6.17 28.40
CA ASP A 757 -13.67 5.62 29.75
C ASP A 757 -13.59 4.08 29.76
N GLY A 758 -13.68 3.44 28.60
CA GLY A 758 -13.60 1.99 28.47
C GLY A 758 -14.89 1.25 28.80
N ASN A 759 -15.96 1.97 29.16
CA ASN A 759 -17.30 1.42 29.36
C ASN A 759 -18.05 1.29 28.02
N ASP A 760 -19.10 0.49 27.98
CA ASP A 760 -20.01 0.44 26.83
C ASP A 760 -20.59 1.82 26.55
N LEU A 761 -20.67 2.22 25.29
CA LEU A 761 -21.09 3.55 24.82
C LEU A 761 -22.44 3.99 25.41
N VAL A 762 -23.38 3.06 25.57
CA VAL A 762 -24.71 3.32 26.15
C VAL A 762 -24.68 3.62 27.65
N SER A 763 -23.60 3.27 28.34
CA SER A 763 -23.40 3.49 29.80
C SER A 763 -22.27 4.48 30.11
N SER A 764 -21.41 4.75 29.13
CA SER A 764 -20.26 5.66 29.22
C SER A 764 -20.70 7.08 29.60
N GLN A 765 -19.87 7.77 30.38
CA GLN A 765 -20.09 9.20 30.67
C GLN A 765 -19.44 10.11 29.63
N ARG A 766 -18.48 9.58 28.87
CA ARG A 766 -17.67 10.34 27.93
C ARG A 766 -17.20 9.45 26.79
N PHE A 767 -17.39 9.91 25.56
CA PHE A 767 -16.90 9.26 24.36
C PHE A 767 -16.38 10.30 23.37
N TYR A 768 -15.57 9.85 22.42
CA TYR A 768 -15.14 10.67 21.30
C TYR A 768 -15.99 10.35 20.08
N LEU A 769 -16.46 11.39 19.39
CA LEU A 769 -17.09 11.28 18.08
C LEU A 769 -16.07 11.73 17.03
N VAL A 770 -15.70 10.83 16.14
CA VAL A 770 -14.76 11.07 15.04
C VAL A 770 -15.56 11.16 13.74
N VAL A 771 -15.44 12.29 13.07
CA VAL A 771 -16.22 12.64 11.87
C VAL A 771 -15.25 13.16 10.82
N THR A 772 -14.95 12.32 9.84
CA THR A 772 -13.94 12.63 8.81
C THR A 772 -14.54 12.50 7.42
N GLY A 773 -14.34 13.53 6.59
CA GLY A 773 -14.38 13.41 5.14
C GLY A 773 -12.96 13.37 4.57
N PRO A 774 -12.81 13.31 3.24
CA PRO A 774 -11.50 13.32 2.62
C PRO A 774 -10.71 14.60 2.91
N ALA A 775 -9.38 14.50 2.85
CA ALA A 775 -8.45 15.62 2.94
C ALA A 775 -7.64 15.81 1.64
N LYS A 776 -7.30 17.07 1.31
CA LYS A 776 -6.50 17.41 0.13
C LYS A 776 -5.64 18.64 0.33
N MET A 777 -4.63 18.82 -0.51
CA MET A 777 -3.90 20.08 -0.59
C MET A 777 -4.76 21.14 -1.30
N LYS A 778 -4.60 22.42 -0.92
CA LYS A 778 -5.18 23.52 -1.69
C LYS A 778 -4.67 23.50 -3.14
N ASP A 779 -5.57 23.79 -4.08
CA ASP A 779 -5.33 23.82 -5.53
C ASP A 779 -4.94 22.45 -6.16
N GLN A 780 -5.00 21.38 -5.38
CA GLN A 780 -4.84 20.02 -5.87
C GLN A 780 -5.90 19.69 -6.92
N SER A 781 -5.47 19.03 -7.99
CA SER A 781 -6.37 18.54 -9.04
C SER A 781 -5.82 17.28 -9.69
N TYR A 782 -6.73 16.45 -10.19
CA TYR A 782 -6.41 15.23 -10.91
C TYR A 782 -6.46 15.46 -12.42
N GLU A 783 -5.79 14.60 -13.19
CA GLU A 783 -6.06 14.46 -14.63
C GLU A 783 -7.49 13.92 -14.87
N PRO A 784 -8.08 14.04 -16.08
CA PRO A 784 -9.47 13.66 -16.34
C PRO A 784 -9.85 12.22 -15.93
N THR A 785 -8.90 11.29 -16.00
CA THR A 785 -9.05 9.87 -15.60
C THR A 785 -8.88 9.64 -14.10
N ARG A 786 -8.50 10.66 -13.33
CA ARG A 786 -8.32 10.65 -11.87
C ARG A 786 -7.36 9.62 -11.30
N ASN A 787 -6.40 9.18 -12.09
CA ASN A 787 -5.41 8.17 -11.72
C ASN A 787 -3.99 8.76 -11.58
N ILE A 788 -3.84 10.08 -11.74
CA ILE A 788 -2.60 10.85 -11.57
C ILE A 788 -3.00 12.24 -11.02
N LEU A 789 -2.19 12.80 -10.12
CA LEU A 789 -2.29 14.21 -9.75
C LEU A 789 -1.72 15.09 -10.85
N LYS A 790 -2.58 15.91 -11.46
CA LYS A 790 -2.19 16.96 -12.42
C LYS A 790 -1.49 18.10 -11.70
N ASN A 791 -2.08 18.54 -10.59
CA ASN A 791 -1.48 19.47 -9.66
C ASN A 791 -1.50 18.83 -8.28
N ILE A 792 -0.32 18.67 -7.68
CA ILE A 792 -0.21 18.12 -6.32
C ILE A 792 -0.79 19.09 -5.28
N GLY A 793 -0.85 20.38 -5.61
CA GLY A 793 -1.28 21.44 -4.69
C GLY A 793 -0.16 21.93 -3.79
N GLU A 794 -0.29 23.17 -3.33
CA GLU A 794 0.65 23.84 -2.44
C GLU A 794 -0.10 24.60 -1.34
N GLY A 795 0.56 24.83 -0.21
CA GLY A 795 -0.01 25.58 0.90
C GLY A 795 -0.83 24.73 1.87
N GLN A 796 -2.01 25.22 2.24
CA GLN A 796 -2.78 24.69 3.37
C GLN A 796 -3.51 23.38 3.05
N VAL A 797 -3.52 22.46 4.00
CA VAL A 797 -4.37 21.27 3.95
C VAL A 797 -5.84 21.64 4.17
N LEU A 798 -6.70 21.14 3.29
CA LEU A 798 -8.15 21.30 3.34
C LEU A 798 -8.80 19.98 3.76
N THR A 799 -9.84 20.08 4.58
CA THR A 799 -10.68 18.96 4.98
C THR A 799 -12.11 19.23 4.54
N GLN A 800 -12.82 18.19 4.09
CA GLN A 800 -14.21 18.34 3.67
C GLN A 800 -15.12 18.61 4.88
N VAL A 801 -16.07 19.55 4.72
CA VAL A 801 -17.17 19.75 5.66
C VAL A 801 -18.09 18.54 5.56
N ILE A 802 -18.43 17.94 6.71
CA ILE A 802 -19.43 16.89 6.77
C ILE A 802 -20.80 17.50 7.08
N ASP A 803 -21.69 17.40 6.10
CA ASP A 803 -23.07 17.85 6.17
C ASP A 803 -23.96 16.68 6.57
N GLY A 804 -24.59 16.81 7.73
CA GLY A 804 -25.40 15.74 8.29
C GLY A 804 -25.76 15.96 9.74
N THR A 805 -26.43 14.98 10.32
CA THR A 805 -26.85 15.03 11.72
C THR A 805 -26.53 13.75 12.46
N ILE A 806 -26.21 13.91 13.74
CA ILE A 806 -26.15 12.82 14.72
C ILE A 806 -27.33 12.99 15.66
N THR A 807 -28.16 11.96 15.78
CA THR A 807 -29.24 11.90 16.76
C THR A 807 -28.86 10.95 17.88
N PHE A 808 -28.56 11.51 19.06
CA PHE A 808 -28.22 10.71 20.23
C PHE A 808 -29.48 10.12 20.85
N LYS A 809 -29.54 8.80 20.97
CA LYS A 809 -30.67 8.11 21.59
C LYS A 809 -30.73 8.42 23.08
N LYS A 810 -31.92 8.35 23.67
CA LYS A 810 -32.13 8.72 25.06
C LYS A 810 -31.44 7.73 26.01
N VAL A 811 -30.45 8.20 26.76
CA VAL A 811 -29.76 7.44 27.80
C VAL A 811 -30.04 8.08 29.16
N GLY A 812 -30.84 7.42 30.01
CA GLY A 812 -31.01 7.78 31.43
C GLY A 812 -31.48 9.21 31.75
N GLY A 813 -32.08 9.93 30.80
CA GLY A 813 -32.51 11.32 31.00
C GLY A 813 -31.38 12.37 31.03
N LYS A 814 -30.14 11.95 30.75
CA LYS A 814 -28.95 12.80 30.78
C LYS A 814 -28.93 13.78 29.61
N LYS A 815 -28.42 14.99 29.85
CA LYS A 815 -28.19 15.99 28.80
C LYS A 815 -26.85 15.70 28.13
N ILE A 816 -26.71 16.02 26.85
CA ILE A 816 -25.45 15.86 26.14
C ILE A 816 -24.80 17.21 25.85
N GLN A 817 -23.47 17.25 25.90
CA GLN A 817 -22.68 18.37 25.39
C GLN A 817 -21.60 17.85 24.46
N VAL A 818 -21.40 18.57 23.36
CA VAL A 818 -20.43 18.25 22.32
C VAL A 818 -19.40 19.37 22.27
N TYR A 819 -18.13 19.01 22.37
CA TYR A 819 -17.00 19.93 22.35
C TYR A 819 -16.12 19.61 21.14
N PRO A 820 -15.82 20.59 20.26
CA PRO A 820 -14.86 20.38 19.19
C PRO A 820 -13.45 20.32 19.79
N LEU A 821 -12.64 19.37 19.34
CA LEU A 821 -11.24 19.25 19.76
C LEU A 821 -10.31 19.84 18.70
N ALA A 822 -9.31 20.56 19.16
CA ALA A 822 -8.19 21.00 18.32
C ALA A 822 -7.13 19.89 18.21
N ILE A 823 -6.13 20.05 17.31
CA ILE A 823 -5.11 19.02 17.06
C ILE A 823 -4.29 18.67 18.31
N ASN A 824 -4.09 19.61 19.24
CA ASN A 824 -3.41 19.33 20.52
C ASN A 824 -4.34 18.78 21.62
N GLY A 825 -5.62 18.56 21.32
CA GLY A 825 -6.63 18.07 22.25
C GLY A 825 -7.27 19.14 23.14
N SER A 826 -6.97 20.43 22.93
CA SER A 826 -7.69 21.51 23.61
C SER A 826 -9.16 21.55 23.18
N LYS A 827 -10.05 21.79 24.15
CA LYS A 827 -11.50 21.86 23.92
C LYS A 827 -11.93 23.26 23.52
N GLY A 828 -12.70 23.35 22.44
CA GLY A 828 -13.42 24.57 22.09
C GLY A 828 -14.63 24.82 22.97
N LYS A 829 -15.43 25.82 22.60
CA LYS A 829 -16.73 26.09 23.25
C LYS A 829 -17.74 24.96 22.92
N PRO A 830 -18.66 24.62 23.84
CA PRO A 830 -19.67 23.60 23.56
C PRO A 830 -20.56 24.03 22.38
N LEU A 831 -20.81 23.10 21.46
CA LEU A 831 -21.62 23.34 20.27
C LEU A 831 -23.12 23.22 20.58
N PRO A 832 -23.97 23.95 19.86
CA PRO A 832 -25.42 23.86 20.01
C PRO A 832 -25.95 22.44 19.73
N ILE A 833 -26.87 21.98 20.59
CA ILE A 833 -27.59 20.72 20.43
C ILE A 833 -29.08 20.99 20.36
N LYS A 834 -29.73 20.59 19.28
CA LYS A 834 -31.18 20.73 19.11
C LYS A 834 -31.89 19.69 19.98
N LYS A 835 -32.86 20.13 20.77
CA LYS A 835 -33.72 19.24 21.56
C LYS A 835 -34.74 18.57 20.65
N ALA A 836 -34.95 17.27 20.83
CA ALA A 836 -36.03 16.53 20.21
C ALA A 836 -36.65 15.56 21.23
N LYS A 837 -37.96 15.32 21.13
CA LYS A 837 -38.67 14.43 22.04
C LYS A 837 -38.17 13.00 21.84
N GLY A 838 -37.81 12.31 22.92
CA GLY A 838 -37.34 10.92 22.87
C GLY A 838 -35.85 10.74 22.55
N THR A 839 -35.08 11.82 22.45
CA THR A 839 -33.63 11.78 22.20
C THR A 839 -32.87 12.53 23.31
N SER A 840 -31.56 12.28 23.45
CA SER A 840 -30.67 13.08 24.29
C SER A 840 -30.20 14.37 23.59
N GLY A 841 -30.38 14.46 22.27
CA GLY A 841 -30.12 15.65 21.47
C GLY A 841 -29.81 15.33 20.00
N ILE A 842 -29.90 16.34 19.14
CA ILE A 842 -29.49 16.27 17.74
C ILE A 842 -28.34 17.25 17.52
N PHE A 843 -27.21 16.75 17.07
CA PHE A 843 -26.02 17.52 16.70
C PHE A 843 -25.94 17.68 15.18
N ASN A 844 -25.71 18.90 14.71
CA ASN A 844 -25.47 19.18 13.30
C ASN A 844 -23.95 19.21 13.04
N LEU A 845 -23.48 18.32 12.18
CA LEU A 845 -22.06 18.08 11.94
C LEU A 845 -21.34 19.28 11.31
N ASN A 846 -22.05 20.13 10.57
CA ASN A 846 -21.45 21.28 9.88
C ASN A 846 -21.00 22.42 10.81
N GLN A 847 -21.35 22.38 12.09
CA GLN A 847 -21.10 23.46 13.05
C GLN A 847 -19.69 23.47 13.64
N GLY A 848 -18.98 22.34 13.61
CA GLY A 848 -17.75 22.17 14.38
C GLY A 848 -16.46 22.48 13.63
N ARG A 849 -16.43 22.24 12.31
CA ARG A 849 -15.23 22.34 11.46
C ARG A 849 -13.98 21.76 12.14
N THR A 850 -14.13 20.57 12.71
CA THR A 850 -13.05 19.72 13.23
C THR A 850 -13.37 18.26 12.93
N LEU A 851 -12.34 17.42 12.98
CA LEU A 851 -12.42 15.99 12.73
C LEU A 851 -12.79 15.17 13.98
N VAL A 852 -12.58 15.72 15.18
CA VAL A 852 -12.77 15.00 16.45
C VAL A 852 -13.52 15.87 17.45
N TYR A 853 -14.50 15.26 18.11
CA TYR A 853 -15.33 15.88 19.14
C TYR A 853 -15.26 15.05 20.42
N GLU A 854 -15.20 15.71 21.57
CA GLU A 854 -15.50 15.07 22.85
C GLU A 854 -16.98 15.25 23.17
N VAL A 855 -17.65 14.16 23.52
CA VAL A 855 -19.06 14.16 23.90
C VAL A 855 -19.18 13.68 25.35
N VAL A 856 -19.89 14.46 26.16
CA VAL A 856 -20.10 14.17 27.59
C VAL A 856 -21.59 14.14 27.91
N PHE A 857 -21.98 13.16 28.74
CA PHE A 857 -23.29 13.16 29.38
C PHE A 857 -23.22 13.97 30.69
N LYS A 858 -24.22 14.83 30.91
CA LYS A 858 -24.41 15.67 32.08
C LYS A 858 -25.69 15.35 32.82
#